data_AF-A0A1A2ZQK7-F1
#
_entry.id   AF-A0A1A2ZQK7-F1
#
_cell.length_a   1.000
_cell.length_b   1.000
_cell.length_c   1.000
_cell.angle_alpha   90.00
_cell.angle_beta   90.00
_cell.angle_gamma   90.00
#
_symmetry.space_group_name_H-M   'P 1'
#
loop_
_entity.id
_entity.type
_entity.pdbx_description
1 polymer ?
#
loop_
_entity_poly.entity_id
_entity_poly.type
_entity_poly.pdbx_seq_one_letter_code
_entity_poly.pdbx_strand_id
1 'polypeptide(L)'
;MSSFVFTVPENLAAATASLTNLGSSIQQAHAAAAGSTTQIATAAQDEVSAAVSALFGNVGQEFQALGAQAAQFHSQFVQALNGGGLAYAATEAANASPLQTLQQDILGAINAPAAAATGRPLIGNGADGAPGTGQAGGPGGLLIGNGGNGGSGVNGTLPGQTGGPGGAGGAAGLFGNGGMGGAGGMGGPGGTGGLGGNGGAGGLFAGFGGAGGMGGLGGAGTATLPGGHGGDGGVGGASQAFGFAAGHGGAGGTGGNGYNGTDAAAPAPGVTGVSGTPGGVGGAGGAGGSSSSAFGFGGAGGVGGNGGQGGDGGTGGIGAGATVGTGGNGAAGGNAGHGGAGGAAALFGIGGAAGAAGNGGNGGVGGNGGTGDVAAAAGGTGFTGGNGGNGGMGGNSGAGGVNGSGGQGGQGGQGGQGGAGDSTFAVNNGIGGGGGTGGNGGAGAAAGTGGSGGSVGHGGTGGTGGTGGTGAGGGTAFYAAQGGDGGTGGNGGVGVGGIDGGAGGQGGVGGQGGTGNGLVAGGELAQNGGAGGAGGMGGNGTQGGAFGAGGHGGAGGTGAQIGTGATSGAVGAGGAGAAGTSALAGYGGGGGGGGGGAVVQGSNGGVASGTATGGAGGHGGDGTTTAAGGQGGSGGAGEILATASNSFASGTATGGDGGNATGTGTGGNGALLSAIVTFGPNSQASGIVHGGNGGAGIDGGVGGNGGQGDIIANGGGVASGTGQGGNGGTATGTNSVGGNGATGSVQQGYPHGAPYTGTGGTANGTGIGGAGGDASGGGQGGNGNQGLVLAGETGGSATGIAHGGDGGAASAAGATGGKGGQAQVTGLWGSATGDATGGTGGAGNGGNGGAGGDGWVAVNNDTSALGSQVINGSATGGNGGAGGVDGAGGNGGNGGTGAKGAVYAQSGGISANSTAFGGVGGNGGNGGVGPGGPGGPGGPATVTNTSGVTVDGTPGTPGANG
;
A
#
# COMPACT_ATOMS: atom_id res chain seq x y z
N MET A 1 -52.65 27.71 42.61
CA MET A 1 -51.85 28.08 41.43
C MET A 1 -52.01 26.99 40.39
N SER A 2 -52.50 27.31 39.20
CA SER A 2 -52.45 26.42 38.04
C SER A 2 -51.12 26.63 37.32
N SER A 3 -50.34 25.57 37.13
CA SER A 3 -49.13 25.60 36.30
C SER A 3 -49.54 25.50 34.84
N PHE A 4 -49.34 26.57 34.07
CA PHE A 4 -49.50 26.52 32.62
C PHE A 4 -48.31 25.76 32.00
N VAL A 5 -48.60 24.62 31.39
CA VAL A 5 -47.62 23.84 30.62
C VAL A 5 -47.70 24.30 29.18
N PHE A 6 -46.58 24.80 28.64
CA PHE A 6 -46.46 25.10 27.22
C PHE A 6 -45.90 23.88 26.49
N THR A 7 -46.63 23.41 25.48
CA THR A 7 -46.21 22.33 24.55
C THR A 7 -46.27 22.87 23.14
N VAL A 8 -45.26 22.57 22.32
CA VAL A 8 -45.25 22.88 20.88
C VAL A 8 -45.53 21.57 20.13
N PRO A 9 -46.69 21.39 19.46
CA PRO A 9 -47.06 20.11 18.86
C PRO A 9 -46.03 19.58 17.83
N GLU A 10 -45.40 20.47 17.07
CA GLU A 10 -44.38 20.15 16.08
C GLU A 10 -43.14 19.53 16.74
N ASN A 11 -42.75 20.02 17.92
CA ASN A 11 -41.64 19.45 18.69
C ASN A 11 -42.02 18.09 19.30
N LEU A 12 -43.28 17.87 19.69
CA LEU A 12 -43.75 16.55 20.11
C LEU A 12 -43.80 15.56 18.93
N ALA A 13 -44.21 16.00 17.75
CA ALA A 13 -44.20 15.18 16.53
C ALA A 13 -42.76 14.82 16.11
N ALA A 14 -41.84 15.79 16.10
CA ALA A 14 -40.42 15.57 15.84
C ALA A 14 -39.81 14.59 16.86
N ALA A 15 -40.05 14.80 18.16
CA ALA A 15 -39.58 13.88 19.21
C ALA A 15 -40.17 12.47 19.05
N THR A 16 -41.44 12.35 18.69
CA THR A 16 -42.11 11.06 18.40
C THR A 16 -41.44 10.33 17.22
N ALA A 17 -41.11 11.04 16.14
CA ALA A 17 -40.39 10.48 15.00
C ALA A 17 -38.95 10.07 15.37
N SER A 18 -38.21 10.90 16.10
CA SER A 18 -36.87 10.57 16.60
C SER A 18 -36.87 9.36 17.53
N LEU A 19 -37.85 9.26 18.44
CA LEU A 19 -38.03 8.10 19.32
C LEU A 19 -38.42 6.83 18.55
N THR A 20 -39.23 6.96 17.49
CA THR A 20 -39.56 5.83 16.60
C THR A 20 -38.30 5.29 15.92
N ASN A 21 -37.48 6.16 15.33
CA ASN A 21 -36.21 5.79 14.68
C ASN A 21 -35.18 5.22 15.66
N LEU A 22 -35.08 5.79 16.86
CA LEU A 22 -34.21 5.27 17.92
C LEU A 22 -34.67 3.87 18.37
N GLY A 23 -35.99 3.67 18.52
CA GLY A 23 -36.57 2.37 18.86
C GLY A 23 -36.31 1.30 17.80
N SER A 24 -36.42 1.64 16.51
CA SER A 24 -36.09 0.70 15.42
C SER A 24 -34.60 0.38 15.36
N SER A 25 -33.73 1.37 15.61
CA SER A 25 -32.27 1.16 15.67
C SER A 25 -31.86 0.24 16.81
N ILE A 26 -32.41 0.43 18.01
CA ILE A 26 -32.15 -0.44 19.17
C ILE A 26 -32.66 -1.87 18.92
N GLN A 27 -33.86 -2.03 18.33
CA GLN A 27 -34.40 -3.34 17.97
C GLN A 27 -33.55 -4.07 16.92
N GLN A 28 -33.01 -3.34 15.92
CA GLN A 28 -32.08 -3.91 14.94
C GLN A 28 -30.75 -4.34 15.61
N ALA A 29 -30.21 -3.53 16.52
CA ALA A 29 -28.99 -3.87 17.27
C ALA A 29 -29.18 -5.10 18.17
N HIS A 30 -30.31 -5.19 18.89
CA HIS A 30 -30.65 -6.36 19.69
C HIS A 30 -30.81 -7.62 18.83
N ALA A 31 -31.48 -7.52 17.67
CA ALA A 31 -31.64 -8.64 16.74
C ALA A 31 -30.30 -9.10 16.13
N ALA A 32 -29.41 -8.17 15.78
CA ALA A 32 -28.08 -8.49 15.27
C ALA A 32 -27.18 -9.17 16.32
N ALA A 33 -27.23 -8.71 17.57
CA ALA A 33 -26.46 -9.31 18.67
C ALA A 33 -26.96 -10.71 19.09
N ALA A 34 -28.25 -11.00 18.88
CA ALA A 34 -28.94 -12.19 19.40
C ALA A 34 -28.23 -13.51 19.08
N GLY A 35 -27.69 -13.68 17.87
CA GLY A 35 -26.94 -14.88 17.49
C GLY A 35 -25.69 -15.06 18.36
N SER A 36 -24.81 -14.06 18.38
CA SER A 36 -23.54 -14.08 19.12
C SER A 36 -23.70 -14.18 20.64
N THR A 37 -24.79 -13.68 21.23
CA THR A 37 -25.00 -13.71 22.69
C THR A 37 -25.77 -14.93 23.19
N THR A 38 -26.43 -15.70 22.31
CA THR A 38 -27.23 -16.87 22.72
C THR A 38 -26.66 -18.21 22.24
N GLN A 39 -25.84 -18.21 21.17
CA GLN A 39 -25.26 -19.42 20.57
C GLN A 39 -23.76 -19.52 20.84
N ILE A 40 -23.38 -19.33 22.11
CA ILE A 40 -21.97 -19.36 22.55
C ILE A 40 -21.48 -20.81 22.55
N ALA A 41 -20.44 -21.09 21.76
CA ALA A 41 -19.83 -22.41 21.65
C ALA A 41 -18.90 -22.73 22.84
N THR A 42 -18.84 -24.00 23.22
CA THR A 42 -17.98 -24.50 24.30
C THR A 42 -16.51 -24.45 23.93
N ALA A 43 -15.68 -23.76 24.72
CA ALA A 43 -14.26 -23.58 24.45
C ALA A 43 -13.45 -24.89 24.42
N ALA A 44 -13.84 -25.87 25.25
CA ALA A 44 -13.39 -27.26 25.20
C ALA A 44 -14.55 -28.21 25.58
N GLN A 45 -14.28 -29.52 25.57
CA GLN A 45 -15.28 -30.58 25.83
C GLN A 45 -15.55 -30.84 27.33
N ASP A 46 -14.94 -30.08 28.23
CA ASP A 46 -15.09 -30.24 29.68
C ASP A 46 -16.40 -29.61 30.22
N GLU A 47 -16.80 -30.07 31.40
CA GLU A 47 -18.05 -29.65 32.05
C GLU A 47 -18.05 -28.18 32.49
N VAL A 48 -16.89 -27.55 32.68
CA VAL A 48 -16.79 -26.12 33.03
C VAL A 48 -16.99 -25.27 31.78
N SER A 49 -16.35 -25.60 30.66
CA SER A 49 -16.62 -24.99 29.35
C SER A 49 -18.10 -25.11 28.95
N ALA A 50 -18.72 -26.26 29.20
CA ALA A 50 -20.14 -26.48 28.98
C ALA A 50 -21.02 -25.59 29.90
N ALA A 51 -20.76 -25.59 31.21
CA ALA A 51 -21.53 -24.82 32.18
C ALA A 51 -21.41 -23.30 31.97
N VAL A 52 -20.22 -22.79 31.64
CA VAL A 52 -19.97 -21.36 31.35
C VAL A 52 -20.71 -20.93 30.08
N SER A 53 -20.66 -21.74 29.02
CA SER A 53 -21.37 -21.44 27.76
C SER A 53 -22.88 -21.45 27.95
N ALA A 54 -23.41 -22.42 28.72
CA ALA A 54 -24.82 -22.49 29.08
C ALA A 54 -25.26 -21.29 29.95
N LEU A 55 -24.42 -20.83 30.89
CA LEU A 55 -24.71 -19.66 31.71
C LEU A 55 -24.84 -18.40 30.86
N PHE A 56 -23.84 -18.08 30.04
CA PHE A 56 -23.89 -16.87 29.20
C PHE A 56 -24.98 -16.96 28.12
N GLY A 57 -25.26 -18.14 27.57
CA GLY A 57 -26.38 -18.36 26.65
C GLY A 57 -27.75 -18.08 27.28
N ASN A 58 -27.98 -18.48 28.54
CA ASN A 58 -29.20 -18.15 29.28
C ASN A 58 -29.31 -16.65 29.56
N VAL A 59 -28.24 -16.00 30.04
CA VAL A 59 -28.21 -14.53 30.25
C VAL A 59 -28.51 -13.79 28.94
N GLY A 60 -28.01 -14.29 27.80
CA GLY A 60 -28.34 -13.77 26.48
C GLY A 60 -29.84 -13.89 26.15
N GLN A 61 -30.51 -14.99 26.50
CA GLN A 61 -31.95 -15.16 26.28
C GLN A 61 -32.80 -14.29 27.21
N GLU A 62 -32.44 -14.19 28.49
CA GLU A 62 -33.10 -13.29 29.45
C GLU A 62 -32.98 -11.82 29.02
N PHE A 63 -31.81 -11.40 28.53
CA PHE A 63 -31.59 -10.06 28.00
C PHE A 63 -32.46 -9.77 26.76
N GLN A 64 -32.63 -10.73 25.86
CA GLN A 64 -33.52 -10.58 24.69
C GLN A 64 -35.00 -10.50 25.10
N ALA A 65 -35.44 -11.29 26.09
CA ALA A 65 -36.80 -11.20 26.64
C ALA A 65 -37.08 -9.84 27.29
N LEU A 66 -36.13 -9.33 28.09
CA LEU A 66 -36.22 -7.99 28.69
C LEU A 66 -36.21 -6.88 27.62
N GLY A 67 -35.39 -7.01 26.57
CA GLY A 67 -35.37 -6.10 25.43
C GLY A 67 -36.73 -6.02 24.71
N ALA A 68 -37.37 -7.17 24.48
CA ALA A 68 -38.71 -7.22 23.89
C ALA A 68 -39.77 -6.53 24.77
N GLN A 69 -39.68 -6.68 26.10
CA GLN A 69 -40.57 -5.99 27.04
C GLN A 69 -40.33 -4.47 27.04
N ALA A 70 -39.07 -4.03 27.01
CA ALA A 70 -38.71 -2.62 26.89
C ALA A 70 -39.21 -2.00 25.56
N ALA A 71 -39.14 -2.74 24.46
CA ALA A 71 -39.67 -2.31 23.16
C ALA A 71 -41.20 -2.14 23.16
N GLN A 72 -41.95 -2.99 23.87
CA GLN A 72 -43.39 -2.81 24.06
C GLN A 72 -43.71 -1.56 24.88
N PHE A 73 -42.99 -1.33 25.98
CA PHE A 73 -43.14 -0.10 26.77
C PHE A 73 -42.81 1.16 25.95
N HIS A 74 -41.72 1.12 25.17
CA HIS A 74 -41.33 2.22 24.27
C HIS A 74 -42.42 2.51 23.23
N SER A 75 -42.98 1.47 22.60
CA SER A 75 -44.09 1.61 21.65
C SER A 75 -45.32 2.28 22.29
N GLN A 76 -45.71 1.85 23.50
CA GLN A 76 -46.82 2.45 24.26
C GLN A 76 -46.53 3.91 24.65
N PHE A 77 -45.28 4.23 25.05
CA PHE A 77 -44.86 5.59 25.37
C PHE A 77 -44.89 6.51 24.14
N VAL A 78 -44.38 6.07 22.99
CA VAL A 78 -44.43 6.81 21.73
C VAL A 78 -45.87 7.01 21.24
N GLN A 79 -46.74 6.00 21.38
CA GLN A 79 -48.17 6.12 21.10
C GLN A 79 -48.88 7.13 22.01
N ALA A 80 -48.59 7.11 23.32
CA ALA A 80 -49.15 8.07 24.27
C ALA A 80 -48.65 9.50 24.03
N LEU A 81 -47.37 9.68 23.68
CA LEU A 81 -46.79 10.98 23.33
C LEU A 81 -47.41 11.55 22.05
N ASN A 82 -47.61 10.72 21.03
CA ASN A 82 -48.28 11.10 19.79
C ASN A 82 -49.75 11.48 20.05
N GLY A 83 -50.49 10.65 20.79
CA GLY A 83 -51.87 10.95 21.20
C GLY A 83 -51.99 12.23 22.01
N GLY A 84 -51.01 12.51 22.88
CA GLY A 84 -50.89 13.79 23.58
C GLY A 84 -50.66 14.97 22.65
N GLY A 85 -49.69 14.87 21.72
CA GLY A 85 -49.42 15.91 20.72
C GLY A 85 -50.63 16.22 19.84
N LEU A 86 -51.33 15.19 19.38
CA LEU A 86 -52.58 15.33 18.63
C LEU A 86 -53.71 15.95 19.46
N ALA A 87 -53.82 15.63 20.75
CA ALA A 87 -54.81 16.23 21.63
C ALA A 87 -54.54 17.72 21.90
N TYR A 88 -53.26 18.12 22.07
CA TYR A 88 -52.88 19.53 22.18
C TYR A 88 -53.11 20.28 20.86
N ALA A 89 -52.66 19.75 19.72
CA ALA A 89 -52.90 20.35 18.40
C ALA A 89 -54.40 20.50 18.08
N ALA A 90 -55.22 19.49 18.39
CA ALA A 90 -56.67 19.56 18.22
C ALA A 90 -57.32 20.59 19.15
N THR A 91 -56.78 20.77 20.37
CA THR A 91 -57.24 21.79 21.33
C THR A 91 -56.85 23.20 20.86
N GLU A 92 -55.65 23.39 20.32
CA GLU A 92 -55.22 24.67 19.73
C GLU A 92 -56.03 25.01 18.47
N ALA A 93 -56.25 24.04 17.57
CA ALA A 93 -57.09 24.23 16.39
C ALA A 93 -58.55 24.57 16.77
N ALA A 94 -59.12 23.86 17.76
CA ALA A 94 -60.46 24.15 18.27
C ALA A 94 -60.55 25.57 18.87
N ASN A 95 -59.57 25.99 19.67
CA ASN A 95 -59.54 27.31 20.31
C ASN A 95 -59.22 28.45 19.32
N ALA A 96 -58.44 28.19 18.26
CA ALA A 96 -58.16 29.17 17.21
C ALA A 96 -59.38 29.41 16.31
N SER A 97 -60.18 28.37 16.03
CA SER A 97 -61.25 28.41 15.03
C SER A 97 -62.29 29.55 15.18
N PRO A 98 -62.77 29.96 16.38
CA PRO A 98 -63.78 31.02 16.48
C PRO A 98 -63.16 32.40 16.24
N LEU A 99 -61.91 32.60 16.67
CA LEU A 99 -61.19 33.86 16.50
C LEU A 99 -60.70 34.02 15.05
N GLN A 100 -60.24 32.93 14.43
CA GLN A 100 -59.91 32.87 13.01
C GLN A 100 -61.13 33.08 12.10
N THR A 101 -62.29 32.53 12.46
CA THR A 101 -63.54 32.76 11.71
C THR A 101 -63.94 34.23 11.80
N LEU A 102 -64.02 34.80 13.01
CA LEU A 102 -64.32 36.22 13.20
C LEU A 102 -63.31 37.15 12.50
N GLN A 103 -62.02 36.79 12.52
CA GLN A 103 -60.97 37.52 11.80
C GLN A 103 -61.16 37.43 10.28
N GLN A 104 -61.52 36.26 9.74
CA GLN A 104 -61.79 36.09 8.30
C GLN A 104 -63.09 36.74 7.85
N ASP A 105 -64.13 36.81 8.70
CA ASP A 105 -65.36 37.57 8.40
C ASP A 105 -65.08 39.08 8.36
N ILE A 106 -64.31 39.60 9.33
CA ILE A 106 -63.92 41.03 9.38
C ILE A 106 -63.00 41.38 8.21
N LEU A 107 -61.97 40.56 7.94
CA LEU A 107 -61.10 40.74 6.77
C LEU A 107 -61.90 40.57 5.47
N GLY A 108 -62.84 39.64 5.41
CA GLY A 108 -63.74 39.43 4.27
C GLY A 108 -64.57 40.67 3.97
N ALA A 109 -65.19 41.28 5.00
CA ALA A 109 -65.94 42.53 4.86
C ALA A 109 -65.07 43.72 4.41
N ILE A 110 -63.84 43.83 4.94
CA ILE A 110 -62.85 44.86 4.54
C ILE A 110 -62.36 44.63 3.11
N ASN A 111 -62.17 43.38 2.70
CA ASN A 111 -61.62 42.99 1.41
C ASN A 111 -62.65 42.93 0.29
N ALA A 112 -63.93 42.67 0.57
CA ALA A 112 -64.97 42.48 -0.44
C ALA A 112 -65.04 43.62 -1.49
N PRO A 113 -64.97 44.93 -1.12
CA PRO A 113 -64.94 46.01 -2.11
C PRO A 113 -63.70 45.97 -3.02
N ALA A 114 -62.52 45.66 -2.48
CA ALA A 114 -61.28 45.59 -3.24
C ALA A 114 -61.22 44.35 -4.13
N ALA A 115 -61.66 43.20 -3.62
CA ALA A 115 -61.73 41.94 -4.35
C ALA A 115 -62.70 42.04 -5.54
N ALA A 116 -63.86 42.68 -5.33
CA ALA A 116 -64.82 42.95 -6.41
C ALA A 116 -64.30 43.97 -7.45
N ALA A 117 -63.55 44.99 -7.03
CA ALA A 117 -63.06 46.05 -7.92
C ALA A 117 -61.75 45.72 -8.66
N THR A 118 -60.91 44.83 -8.11
CA THR A 118 -59.52 44.61 -8.59
C THR A 118 -59.12 43.14 -8.70
N GLY A 119 -59.98 42.20 -8.27
CA GLY A 119 -59.64 40.77 -8.19
C GLY A 119 -58.67 40.40 -7.06
N ARG A 120 -58.27 41.35 -6.19
CA ARG A 120 -57.34 41.12 -5.07
C ARG A 120 -57.90 41.66 -3.74
N PRO A 121 -57.60 41.01 -2.60
CA PRO A 121 -57.85 41.57 -1.27
C PRO A 121 -57.20 42.94 -1.08
N LEU A 122 -57.70 43.74 -0.14
CA LEU A 122 -57.05 44.97 0.30
C LEU A 122 -55.91 44.67 1.30
N ILE A 123 -56.18 43.77 2.26
CA ILE A 123 -55.28 43.37 3.34
C ILE A 123 -55.38 41.85 3.54
N GLY A 124 -54.22 41.19 3.62
CA GLY A 124 -54.11 39.74 3.82
C GLY A 124 -52.99 39.14 2.97
N ASN A 125 -52.46 37.99 3.38
CA ASN A 125 -51.46 37.28 2.59
C ASN A 125 -52.09 36.61 1.36
N GLY A 126 -51.30 36.37 0.33
CA GLY A 126 -51.69 35.54 -0.79
C GLY A 126 -51.85 34.08 -0.37
N ALA A 127 -52.67 33.32 -1.10
CA ALA A 127 -52.83 31.88 -0.86
C ALA A 127 -51.61 31.11 -1.37
N ASP A 128 -51.11 30.17 -0.57
CA ASP A 128 -50.02 29.28 -0.99
C ASP A 128 -50.50 28.30 -2.08
N GLY A 129 -49.64 28.02 -3.07
CA GLY A 129 -49.90 27.05 -4.12
C GLY A 129 -49.89 25.62 -3.59
N ALA A 130 -50.77 24.76 -4.12
CA ALA A 130 -50.92 23.40 -3.61
C ALA A 130 -49.61 22.57 -3.72
N PRO A 131 -49.12 21.93 -2.65
CA PRO A 131 -47.94 21.07 -2.71
C PRO A 131 -48.10 19.93 -3.73
N GLY A 132 -47.02 19.59 -4.44
CA GLY A 132 -47.03 18.55 -5.47
C GLY A 132 -47.83 18.90 -6.73
N THR A 133 -48.01 20.18 -7.06
CA THR A 133 -48.74 20.63 -8.26
C THR A 133 -47.98 21.63 -9.14
N GLY A 134 -46.91 22.25 -8.64
CA GLY A 134 -46.23 23.36 -9.31
C GLY A 134 -47.05 24.65 -9.40
N GLN A 135 -48.18 24.77 -8.69
CA GLN A 135 -49.00 25.99 -8.69
C GLN A 135 -48.23 27.18 -8.08
N ALA A 136 -48.26 28.31 -8.77
CA ALA A 136 -47.73 29.57 -8.24
C ALA A 136 -48.56 30.05 -7.03
N GLY A 137 -47.90 30.66 -6.06
CA GLY A 137 -48.54 31.32 -4.93
C GLY A 137 -49.31 32.56 -5.37
N GLY A 138 -50.49 32.77 -4.78
CA GLY A 138 -51.33 33.94 -5.01
C GLY A 138 -50.64 35.24 -4.58
N PRO A 139 -50.94 36.37 -5.22
CA PRO A 139 -50.42 37.66 -4.81
C PRO A 139 -51.06 38.13 -3.49
N GLY A 140 -50.30 38.88 -2.68
CA GLY A 140 -50.79 39.48 -1.44
C GLY A 140 -51.89 40.52 -1.65
N GLY A 141 -52.56 40.92 -0.57
CA GLY A 141 -53.50 42.03 -0.55
C GLY A 141 -52.83 43.35 -0.95
N LEU A 142 -53.57 44.24 -1.62
CA LEU A 142 -53.02 45.42 -2.29
C LEU A 142 -52.22 46.37 -1.37
N LEU A 143 -52.63 46.54 -0.11
CA LEU A 143 -51.97 47.45 0.83
C LEU A 143 -51.01 46.72 1.75
N ILE A 144 -51.48 45.70 2.48
CA ILE A 144 -50.68 44.96 3.46
C ILE A 144 -50.89 43.47 3.23
N GLY A 145 -49.85 42.78 2.80
CA GLY A 145 -49.93 41.35 2.50
C GLY A 145 -48.63 40.80 1.94
N ASN A 146 -48.15 39.71 2.52
CA ASN A 146 -47.10 38.91 1.89
C ASN A 146 -47.69 38.17 0.68
N GLY A 147 -46.85 37.85 -0.31
CA GLY A 147 -47.23 36.88 -1.33
C GLY A 147 -47.33 35.47 -0.76
N GLY A 148 -48.21 34.64 -1.33
CA GLY A 148 -48.28 33.21 -0.99
C GLY A 148 -47.06 32.46 -1.54
N ASN A 149 -46.66 31.38 -0.88
CA ASN A 149 -45.57 30.52 -1.35
C ASN A 149 -45.99 29.70 -2.58
N GLY A 150 -45.05 29.37 -3.46
CA GLY A 150 -45.28 28.46 -4.56
C GLY A 150 -45.38 27.00 -4.08
N GLY A 151 -46.32 26.25 -4.65
CA GLY A 151 -46.45 24.82 -4.42
C GLY A 151 -45.28 24.04 -5.03
N SER A 152 -44.80 23.00 -4.37
CA SER A 152 -43.77 22.11 -4.92
C SER A 152 -44.25 21.40 -6.20
N GLY A 153 -43.32 21.03 -7.07
CA GLY A 153 -43.61 20.30 -8.31
C GLY A 153 -44.02 18.83 -8.08
N VAL A 154 -44.65 18.22 -9.09
CA VAL A 154 -44.91 16.76 -9.10
C VAL A 154 -43.61 15.97 -9.20
N ASN A 155 -43.46 14.89 -8.43
CA ASN A 155 -42.37 13.94 -8.66
C ASN A 155 -42.64 13.13 -9.95
N GLY A 156 -41.61 12.93 -10.75
CA GLY A 156 -41.63 11.97 -11.86
C GLY A 156 -41.73 10.53 -11.33
N THR A 157 -42.47 9.69 -12.05
CA THR A 157 -42.74 8.28 -11.68
C THR A 157 -42.42 7.31 -12.82
N LEU A 158 -42.32 7.79 -14.07
CA LEU A 158 -41.90 6.97 -15.21
C LEU A 158 -40.38 7.10 -15.48
N PRO A 159 -39.73 6.09 -16.08
CA PRO A 159 -38.34 6.20 -16.51
C PRO A 159 -38.12 7.37 -17.47
N GLY A 160 -37.03 8.11 -17.26
CA GLY A 160 -36.68 9.33 -18.02
C GLY A 160 -37.59 10.54 -17.77
N GLN A 161 -38.62 10.42 -16.93
CA GLN A 161 -39.58 11.51 -16.70
C GLN A 161 -38.96 12.62 -15.83
N THR A 162 -38.83 13.82 -16.40
CA THR A 162 -38.44 15.02 -15.64
C THR A 162 -39.46 15.34 -14.55
N GLY A 163 -38.98 15.70 -13.36
CA GLY A 163 -39.83 16.21 -12.28
C GLY A 163 -40.54 17.52 -12.67
N GLY A 164 -41.74 17.74 -12.16
CA GLY A 164 -42.48 18.98 -12.38
C GLY A 164 -41.76 20.18 -11.77
N PRO A 165 -41.83 21.38 -12.40
CA PRO A 165 -41.26 22.59 -11.80
C PRO A 165 -42.03 22.98 -10.53
N GLY A 166 -41.33 23.61 -9.59
CA GLY A 166 -41.94 24.29 -8.46
C GLY A 166 -42.63 25.59 -8.90
N GLY A 167 -43.74 25.92 -8.25
CA GLY A 167 -44.48 27.15 -8.54
C GLY A 167 -43.72 28.40 -8.12
N ALA A 168 -43.91 29.51 -8.84
CA ALA A 168 -43.36 30.80 -8.42
C ALA A 168 -44.05 31.29 -7.14
N GLY A 169 -43.31 31.98 -6.26
CA GLY A 169 -43.87 32.69 -5.13
C GLY A 169 -44.66 33.92 -5.58
N GLY A 170 -45.76 34.22 -4.88
CA GLY A 170 -46.60 35.37 -5.16
C GLY A 170 -45.91 36.70 -4.86
N ALA A 171 -46.26 37.76 -5.61
CA ALA A 171 -45.82 39.11 -5.30
C ALA A 171 -46.58 39.69 -4.10
N ALA A 172 -45.92 40.52 -3.30
CA ALA A 172 -46.50 41.21 -2.15
C ALA A 172 -47.50 42.32 -2.53
N GLY A 173 -48.06 42.95 -1.50
CA GLY A 173 -48.79 44.23 -1.59
C GLY A 173 -47.87 45.46 -1.62
N LEU A 174 -48.43 46.60 -1.24
CA LEU A 174 -47.70 47.85 -1.00
C LEU A 174 -46.66 47.68 0.14
N PHE A 175 -47.05 46.95 1.18
CA PHE A 175 -46.21 46.48 2.28
C PHE A 175 -46.33 44.95 2.41
N GLY A 176 -45.18 44.26 2.53
CA GLY A 176 -45.12 42.81 2.71
C GLY A 176 -43.96 42.15 1.96
N ASN A 177 -43.62 40.93 2.35
CA ASN A 177 -42.57 40.15 1.72
C ASN A 177 -43.12 39.33 0.54
N GLY A 178 -42.30 39.11 -0.49
CA GLY A 178 -42.65 38.17 -1.55
C GLY A 178 -42.71 36.74 -1.02
N GLY A 179 -43.62 35.92 -1.56
CA GLY A 179 -43.71 34.51 -1.21
C GLY A 179 -42.49 33.73 -1.68
N MET A 180 -42.15 32.63 -1.02
CA MET A 180 -41.05 31.76 -1.45
C MET A 180 -41.44 30.98 -2.71
N GLY A 181 -40.47 30.66 -3.57
CA GLY A 181 -40.67 29.73 -4.67
C GLY A 181 -40.80 28.29 -4.16
N GLY A 182 -41.66 27.50 -4.80
CA GLY A 182 -41.81 26.08 -4.52
C GLY A 182 -40.60 25.27 -4.98
N ALA A 183 -40.31 24.17 -4.29
CA ALA A 183 -39.25 23.25 -4.72
C ALA A 183 -39.64 22.48 -6.00
N GLY A 184 -38.67 22.20 -6.87
CA GLY A 184 -38.85 21.30 -8.00
C GLY A 184 -39.11 19.86 -7.55
N GLY A 185 -39.93 19.13 -8.30
CA GLY A 185 -40.19 17.71 -8.05
C GLY A 185 -38.98 16.83 -8.38
N MET A 186 -38.89 15.67 -7.74
CA MET A 186 -37.86 14.67 -8.04
C MET A 186 -38.03 14.11 -9.46
N GLY A 187 -36.93 13.71 -10.12
CA GLY A 187 -36.99 12.98 -11.38
C GLY A 187 -37.52 11.55 -11.20
N GLY A 188 -38.28 11.04 -12.19
CA GLY A 188 -38.51 9.59 -12.32
C GLY A 188 -37.22 8.88 -12.74
N PRO A 189 -37.12 7.53 -12.68
CA PRO A 189 -35.84 6.82 -12.82
C PRO A 189 -35.00 7.24 -14.04
N GLY A 190 -33.78 7.73 -13.81
CA GLY A 190 -32.88 8.31 -14.82
C GLY A 190 -33.30 9.65 -15.45
N GLY A 191 -34.42 10.23 -15.02
CA GLY A 191 -34.94 11.53 -15.46
C GLY A 191 -34.38 12.72 -14.66
N THR A 192 -34.49 13.91 -15.24
CA THR A 192 -34.06 15.18 -14.62
C THR A 192 -34.93 15.58 -13.42
N GLY A 193 -34.34 16.24 -12.44
CA GLY A 193 -35.09 16.96 -11.42
C GLY A 193 -35.84 18.16 -12.02
N GLY A 194 -36.98 18.50 -11.44
CA GLY A 194 -37.75 19.69 -11.83
C GLY A 194 -37.05 20.98 -11.40
N LEU A 195 -37.30 22.07 -12.11
CA LEU A 195 -36.75 23.38 -11.75
C LEU A 195 -37.37 23.92 -10.46
N GLY A 196 -36.58 24.61 -9.64
CA GLY A 196 -37.08 25.39 -8.50
C GLY A 196 -37.88 26.60 -8.98
N GLY A 197 -38.99 26.90 -8.30
CA GLY A 197 -39.82 28.06 -8.61
C GLY A 197 -39.14 29.37 -8.21
N ASN A 198 -39.36 30.45 -8.97
CA ASN A 198 -38.80 31.76 -8.62
C ASN A 198 -39.47 32.35 -7.37
N GLY A 199 -38.71 33.09 -6.57
CA GLY A 199 -39.23 33.84 -5.43
C GLY A 199 -40.08 35.04 -5.86
N GLY A 200 -41.11 35.34 -5.08
CA GLY A 200 -42.02 36.45 -5.33
C GLY A 200 -41.41 37.82 -5.06
N ALA A 201 -41.90 38.85 -5.73
CA ALA A 201 -41.42 40.22 -5.53
C ALA A 201 -41.88 40.80 -4.17
N GLY A 202 -40.96 41.48 -3.46
CA GLY A 202 -41.23 42.20 -2.23
C GLY A 202 -42.01 43.51 -2.46
N GLY A 203 -42.60 44.02 -1.37
CA GLY A 203 -43.49 45.17 -1.38
C GLY A 203 -42.85 46.49 -1.82
N LEU A 204 -43.68 47.36 -2.39
CA LEU A 204 -43.27 48.61 -3.05
C LEU A 204 -42.77 49.71 -2.09
N PHE A 205 -43.30 49.78 -0.86
CA PHE A 205 -42.80 50.71 0.17
C PHE A 205 -41.87 50.02 1.17
N ALA A 206 -42.20 48.81 1.60
CA ALA A 206 -41.31 47.98 2.42
C ALA A 206 -41.61 46.49 2.21
N GLY A 207 -40.55 45.70 2.08
CA GLY A 207 -40.65 44.26 1.87
C GLY A 207 -39.35 43.65 1.33
N PHE A 208 -39.09 42.42 1.75
CA PHE A 208 -38.04 41.57 1.19
C PHE A 208 -38.56 40.79 -0.01
N GLY A 209 -37.71 40.54 -0.99
CA GLY A 209 -38.01 39.55 -2.02
C GLY A 209 -38.06 38.13 -1.42
N GLY A 210 -38.98 37.30 -1.91
CA GLY A 210 -39.06 35.90 -1.48
C GLY A 210 -37.87 35.09 -1.97
N ALA A 211 -37.46 34.06 -1.22
CA ALA A 211 -36.40 33.16 -1.67
C ALA A 211 -36.85 32.33 -2.89
N GLY A 212 -35.90 32.00 -3.77
CA GLY A 212 -36.11 31.01 -4.83
C GLY A 212 -36.23 29.60 -4.26
N GLY A 213 -37.08 28.78 -4.86
CA GLY A 213 -37.26 27.38 -4.48
C GLY A 213 -36.08 26.52 -4.89
N MET A 214 -35.82 25.44 -4.14
CA MET A 214 -34.76 24.50 -4.45
C MET A 214 -35.06 23.72 -5.74
N GLY A 215 -34.04 23.45 -6.54
CA GLY A 215 -34.13 22.51 -7.66
C GLY A 215 -34.41 21.09 -7.17
N GLY A 216 -35.22 20.35 -7.93
CA GLY A 216 -35.53 18.96 -7.64
C GLY A 216 -34.28 18.08 -7.78
N LEU A 217 -34.18 17.06 -6.94
CA LEU A 217 -33.18 16.01 -7.15
C LEU A 217 -33.51 15.25 -8.46
N GLY A 218 -32.52 14.63 -9.10
CA GLY A 218 -32.76 13.77 -10.27
C GLY A 218 -33.62 12.53 -9.96
N GLY A 219 -33.61 11.56 -10.86
CA GLY A 219 -34.07 10.20 -10.58
C GLY A 219 -32.92 9.21 -10.45
N ALA A 220 -33.05 8.20 -9.57
CA ALA A 220 -32.10 7.09 -9.50
C ALA A 220 -31.91 6.43 -10.87
N GLY A 221 -30.66 6.11 -11.24
CA GLY A 221 -30.35 5.47 -12.53
C GLY A 221 -30.98 4.07 -12.66
N THR A 222 -30.87 3.48 -13.85
CA THR A 222 -31.23 2.08 -14.11
C THR A 222 -30.15 1.42 -14.97
N ALA A 223 -30.19 0.10 -15.10
CA ALA A 223 -29.28 -0.65 -15.99
C ALA A 223 -29.31 -0.21 -17.48
N THR A 224 -30.23 0.68 -17.88
CA THR A 224 -30.32 1.25 -19.23
C THR A 224 -30.37 2.78 -19.27
N LEU A 225 -30.45 3.48 -18.12
CA LEU A 225 -30.45 4.95 -18.02
C LEU A 225 -29.39 5.44 -17.02
N PRO A 226 -28.59 6.47 -17.35
CA PRO A 226 -27.71 7.13 -16.38
C PRO A 226 -28.43 7.67 -15.14
N GLY A 227 -27.66 8.05 -14.12
CA GLY A 227 -28.17 8.84 -13.01
C GLY A 227 -28.86 10.11 -13.49
N GLY A 228 -30.07 10.36 -13.00
CA GLY A 228 -30.84 11.55 -13.34
C GLY A 228 -30.13 12.81 -12.86
N HIS A 229 -30.10 13.84 -13.70
CA HIS A 229 -29.45 15.11 -13.37
C HIS A 229 -30.34 15.91 -12.40
N GLY A 230 -29.76 16.70 -11.51
CA GLY A 230 -30.50 17.63 -10.67
C GLY A 230 -31.12 18.77 -11.48
N GLY A 231 -32.27 19.27 -11.05
CA GLY A 231 -32.87 20.49 -11.60
C GLY A 231 -32.24 21.75 -11.03
N ASP A 232 -32.28 22.86 -11.76
CA ASP A 232 -31.72 24.13 -11.31
C ASP A 232 -32.58 24.78 -10.20
N GLY A 233 -31.94 25.55 -9.33
CA GLY A 233 -32.61 26.35 -8.30
C GLY A 233 -33.30 27.59 -8.87
N GLY A 234 -34.43 27.97 -8.28
CA GLY A 234 -35.21 29.14 -8.69
C GLY A 234 -34.52 30.45 -8.36
N VAL A 235 -34.79 31.49 -9.15
CA VAL A 235 -34.25 32.84 -8.94
C VAL A 235 -34.92 33.50 -7.75
N GLY A 236 -34.15 34.19 -6.89
CA GLY A 236 -34.68 34.97 -5.77
C GLY A 236 -35.53 36.16 -6.24
N GLY A 237 -36.60 36.45 -5.52
CA GLY A 237 -37.49 37.57 -5.84
C GLY A 237 -36.83 38.93 -5.63
N ALA A 238 -37.17 39.92 -6.45
CA ALA A 238 -36.66 41.28 -6.28
C ALA A 238 -37.35 42.01 -5.11
N SER A 239 -36.64 42.86 -4.37
CA SER A 239 -37.28 43.87 -3.53
C SER A 239 -37.58 45.12 -4.37
N GLN A 240 -38.84 45.54 -4.37
CA GLN A 240 -39.31 46.71 -5.12
C GLN A 240 -39.46 47.97 -4.25
N ALA A 241 -38.93 47.92 -3.02
CA ALA A 241 -38.99 49.02 -2.06
C ALA A 241 -38.34 50.28 -2.64
N PHE A 242 -39.06 51.40 -2.69
CA PHE A 242 -38.52 52.68 -3.19
C PHE A 242 -38.13 53.65 -2.07
N GLY A 243 -37.07 54.43 -2.31
CA GLY A 243 -36.53 55.41 -1.36
C GLY A 243 -35.60 54.80 -0.31
N PHE A 244 -35.76 55.22 0.95
CA PHE A 244 -34.85 54.92 2.06
C PHE A 244 -35.17 53.62 2.83
N ALA A 245 -36.22 52.89 2.45
CA ALA A 245 -36.59 51.66 3.13
C ALA A 245 -35.58 50.53 2.85
N ALA A 246 -35.18 49.80 3.90
CA ALA A 246 -34.33 48.63 3.77
C ALA A 246 -35.14 47.46 3.17
N GLY A 247 -34.91 47.16 1.90
CA GLY A 247 -35.51 46.03 1.19
C GLY A 247 -34.44 45.22 0.46
N HIS A 248 -34.19 44.00 0.91
CA HIS A 248 -33.24 43.08 0.28
C HIS A 248 -33.92 42.17 -0.74
N GLY A 249 -33.23 41.87 -1.84
CA GLY A 249 -33.65 40.80 -2.74
C GLY A 249 -33.59 39.44 -2.03
N GLY A 250 -34.47 38.53 -2.42
CA GLY A 250 -34.48 37.18 -1.86
C GLY A 250 -33.26 36.36 -2.30
N ALA A 251 -32.86 35.38 -1.50
CA ALA A 251 -31.79 34.46 -1.91
C ALA A 251 -32.25 33.58 -3.09
N GLY A 252 -31.31 33.20 -3.97
CA GLY A 252 -31.53 32.17 -4.98
C GLY A 252 -31.67 30.78 -4.35
N GLY A 253 -32.49 29.93 -4.93
CA GLY A 253 -32.65 28.54 -4.49
C GLY A 253 -31.43 27.70 -4.81
N THR A 254 -31.15 26.66 -4.02
CA THR A 254 -30.06 25.72 -4.33
C THR A 254 -30.41 24.85 -5.53
N GLY A 255 -29.41 24.48 -6.32
CA GLY A 255 -29.57 23.43 -7.34
C GLY A 255 -29.79 22.07 -6.71
N GLY A 256 -30.54 21.19 -7.38
CA GLY A 256 -30.72 19.81 -6.95
C GLY A 256 -29.48 18.96 -7.22
N ASN A 257 -29.25 17.92 -6.42
CA ASN A 257 -28.16 16.98 -6.69
C ASN A 257 -28.51 16.04 -7.86
N GLY A 258 -27.51 15.68 -8.64
CA GLY A 258 -27.59 14.54 -9.55
C GLY A 258 -27.56 13.22 -8.77
N TYR A 259 -28.24 12.19 -9.28
CA TYR A 259 -28.21 10.85 -8.68
C TYR A 259 -27.01 10.06 -9.14
N ASN A 260 -26.60 9.09 -8.31
CA ASN A 260 -25.63 8.09 -8.71
C ASN A 260 -26.14 7.31 -9.94
N GLY A 261 -25.19 6.89 -10.77
CA GLY A 261 -25.41 5.83 -11.75
C GLY A 261 -25.62 4.48 -11.08
N THR A 262 -25.86 3.44 -11.88
CA THR A 262 -26.03 2.07 -11.40
C THR A 262 -24.87 1.20 -11.83
N ASP A 263 -24.40 0.39 -10.89
CA ASP A 263 -23.38 -0.64 -11.10
C ASP A 263 -23.88 -1.65 -12.13
N ALA A 264 -22.97 -2.14 -12.99
CA ALA A 264 -23.35 -3.13 -13.99
C ALA A 264 -23.39 -4.53 -13.38
N ALA A 265 -24.46 -5.26 -13.69
CA ALA A 265 -24.65 -6.63 -13.20
C ALA A 265 -23.54 -7.57 -13.68
N ALA A 266 -23.17 -8.55 -12.83
CA ALA A 266 -22.30 -9.65 -13.22
C ALA A 266 -22.91 -10.38 -14.44
N PRO A 267 -22.16 -10.54 -15.55
CA PRO A 267 -22.66 -11.14 -16.77
C PRO A 267 -22.58 -12.68 -16.69
N ALA A 268 -23.00 -13.35 -17.77
CA ALA A 268 -22.83 -14.81 -17.89
C ALA A 268 -21.34 -15.21 -17.98
N PRO A 269 -21.00 -16.50 -17.80
CA PRO A 269 -19.69 -17.02 -18.18
C PRO A 269 -19.39 -16.75 -19.66
N GLY A 270 -18.11 -16.50 -19.99
CA GLY A 270 -17.65 -16.29 -21.38
C GLY A 270 -18.09 -14.99 -22.06
N VAL A 271 -18.39 -13.92 -21.29
CA VAL A 271 -18.67 -12.59 -21.84
C VAL A 271 -18.00 -11.47 -21.03
N THR A 272 -17.73 -10.36 -21.71
CA THR A 272 -17.15 -9.14 -21.11
C THR A 272 -18.08 -8.52 -20.08
N GLY A 273 -17.50 -7.99 -19.00
CA GLY A 273 -18.24 -7.15 -18.05
C GLY A 273 -18.83 -5.91 -18.74
N VAL A 274 -20.10 -5.63 -18.48
CA VAL A 274 -20.73 -4.37 -18.91
C VAL A 274 -20.17 -3.21 -18.09
N SER A 275 -20.09 -2.02 -18.68
CA SER A 275 -19.69 -0.81 -17.94
C SER A 275 -20.88 -0.27 -17.14
N GLY A 276 -20.62 0.32 -15.98
CA GLY A 276 -21.67 0.98 -15.17
C GLY A 276 -22.31 2.16 -15.89
N THR A 277 -23.45 2.66 -15.41
CA THR A 277 -24.06 3.87 -15.97
C THR A 277 -23.49 5.15 -15.33
N PRO A 278 -23.31 6.27 -16.07
CA PRO A 278 -22.75 7.50 -15.51
C PRO A 278 -23.60 8.13 -14.41
N GLY A 279 -22.94 8.90 -13.54
CA GLY A 279 -23.60 9.75 -12.55
C GLY A 279 -24.30 10.96 -13.18
N GLY A 280 -25.41 11.38 -12.59
CA GLY A 280 -26.15 12.56 -13.02
C GLY A 280 -25.43 13.85 -12.66
N VAL A 281 -25.53 14.87 -13.53
CA VAL A 281 -24.97 16.21 -13.26
C VAL A 281 -25.78 16.92 -12.19
N GLY A 282 -25.13 17.72 -11.33
CA GLY A 282 -25.82 18.59 -10.37
C GLY A 282 -26.46 19.81 -11.05
N GLY A 283 -27.66 20.21 -10.61
CA GLY A 283 -28.33 21.41 -11.11
C GLY A 283 -27.65 22.70 -10.64
N ALA A 284 -27.75 23.77 -11.42
CA ALA A 284 -27.18 25.07 -11.05
C ALA A 284 -27.95 25.72 -9.89
N GLY A 285 -27.25 26.52 -9.08
CA GLY A 285 -27.86 27.40 -8.09
C GLY A 285 -28.58 28.58 -8.76
N GLY A 286 -29.75 28.92 -8.26
CA GLY A 286 -30.54 30.06 -8.75
C GLY A 286 -29.86 31.39 -8.46
N ALA A 287 -30.07 32.39 -9.31
CA ALA A 287 -29.53 33.74 -9.07
C ALA A 287 -30.24 34.41 -7.88
N GLY A 288 -29.51 35.26 -7.14
CA GLY A 288 -30.07 36.10 -6.10
C GLY A 288 -30.96 37.20 -6.65
N GLY A 289 -32.02 37.54 -5.91
CA GLY A 289 -32.93 38.62 -6.27
C GLY A 289 -32.27 39.98 -6.20
N SER A 290 -32.64 40.88 -7.11
CA SER A 290 -32.10 42.25 -7.13
C SER A 290 -32.84 43.18 -6.16
N SER A 291 -32.18 44.23 -5.66
CA SER A 291 -32.83 45.31 -4.91
C SER A 291 -32.87 46.61 -5.69
N SER A 292 -34.03 47.25 -5.72
CA SER A 292 -34.22 48.60 -6.28
C SER A 292 -34.16 49.72 -5.22
N SER A 293 -34.02 49.40 -3.93
CA SER A 293 -34.00 50.41 -2.86
C SER A 293 -32.62 51.03 -2.71
N ALA A 294 -32.52 52.34 -2.46
CA ALA A 294 -31.28 53.09 -2.65
C ALA A 294 -30.10 52.59 -1.78
N PHE A 295 -30.41 51.95 -0.64
CA PHE A 295 -29.48 51.35 0.32
C PHE A 295 -29.66 49.82 0.44
N GLY A 296 -30.49 49.22 -0.42
CA GLY A 296 -30.90 47.83 -0.33
C GLY A 296 -29.88 46.88 -0.93
N PHE A 297 -29.55 45.82 -0.19
CA PHE A 297 -28.64 44.78 -0.65
C PHE A 297 -29.30 43.81 -1.63
N GLY A 298 -28.53 43.31 -2.59
CA GLY A 298 -28.94 42.19 -3.43
C GLY A 298 -28.98 40.88 -2.63
N GLY A 299 -29.87 39.97 -3.01
CA GLY A 299 -29.95 38.63 -2.41
C GLY A 299 -28.75 37.77 -2.78
N ALA A 300 -28.35 36.85 -1.90
CA ALA A 300 -27.28 35.90 -2.21
C ALA A 300 -27.67 34.92 -3.33
N GLY A 301 -26.72 34.50 -4.15
CA GLY A 301 -26.91 33.42 -5.11
C GLY A 301 -27.05 32.06 -4.41
N GLY A 302 -27.87 31.18 -4.98
CA GLY A 302 -28.06 29.82 -4.47
C GLY A 302 -26.84 28.94 -4.70
N VAL A 303 -26.65 27.93 -3.85
CA VAL A 303 -25.55 26.97 -3.96
C VAL A 303 -25.82 25.99 -5.12
N GLY A 304 -24.79 25.65 -5.90
CA GLY A 304 -24.88 24.62 -6.95
C GLY A 304 -25.05 23.21 -6.37
N GLY A 305 -25.86 22.37 -7.03
CA GLY A 305 -26.05 20.98 -6.65
C GLY A 305 -24.81 20.13 -6.90
N ASN A 306 -24.60 19.08 -6.11
CA ASN A 306 -23.49 18.14 -6.31
C ASN A 306 -23.76 17.18 -7.49
N GLY A 307 -22.70 16.75 -8.15
CA GLY A 307 -22.76 15.66 -9.12
C GLY A 307 -22.91 14.30 -8.43
N GLY A 308 -23.69 13.40 -9.04
CA GLY A 308 -23.84 12.02 -8.58
C GLY A 308 -22.60 11.17 -8.93
N GLN A 309 -22.35 10.10 -8.19
CA GLN A 309 -21.23 9.19 -8.46
C GLN A 309 -21.49 8.34 -9.71
N GLY A 310 -20.44 7.96 -10.44
CA GLY A 310 -20.55 6.96 -11.50
C GLY A 310 -20.82 5.56 -10.92
N GLY A 311 -21.62 4.75 -11.60
CA GLY A 311 -21.81 3.35 -11.23
C GLY A 311 -20.60 2.48 -11.56
N ASP A 312 -20.40 1.41 -10.80
CA ASP A 312 -19.25 0.51 -10.93
C ASP A 312 -19.35 -0.41 -12.16
N GLY A 313 -18.20 -0.83 -12.67
CA GLY A 313 -18.09 -1.77 -13.80
C GLY A 313 -18.37 -3.21 -13.38
N GLY A 314 -19.09 -3.95 -14.23
CA GLY A 314 -19.39 -5.36 -13.99
C GLY A 314 -18.15 -6.24 -14.14
N THR A 315 -18.07 -7.31 -13.36
CA THR A 315 -16.98 -8.29 -13.47
C THR A 315 -16.96 -8.98 -14.84
N GLY A 316 -15.79 -9.36 -15.34
CA GLY A 316 -15.68 -10.23 -16.51
C GLY A 316 -16.15 -11.66 -16.19
N GLY A 317 -16.83 -12.31 -17.15
CA GLY A 317 -17.24 -13.70 -17.00
C GLY A 317 -16.05 -14.67 -16.95
N ILE A 318 -16.19 -15.76 -16.20
CA ILE A 318 -15.24 -16.89 -16.22
C ILE A 318 -15.15 -17.44 -17.64
N GLY A 319 -13.93 -17.66 -18.15
CA GLY A 319 -13.68 -18.15 -19.51
C GLY A 319 -14.21 -19.56 -19.78
N ALA A 320 -14.63 -19.81 -21.03
CA ALA A 320 -15.14 -21.09 -21.51
C ALA A 320 -14.91 -21.20 -23.02
N GLY A 321 -13.66 -21.41 -23.42
CA GLY A 321 -13.16 -21.22 -24.77
C GLY A 321 -12.59 -19.81 -24.96
N ALA A 322 -11.66 -19.67 -25.92
CA ALA A 322 -10.74 -18.54 -26.05
C ALA A 322 -11.35 -17.20 -26.55
N THR A 323 -12.57 -16.83 -26.12
CA THR A 323 -13.30 -15.65 -26.60
C THR A 323 -13.87 -14.82 -25.44
N VAL A 324 -13.07 -13.87 -24.97
CA VAL A 324 -13.36 -12.73 -24.06
C VAL A 324 -13.93 -12.99 -22.65
N GLY A 325 -13.24 -12.44 -21.65
CA GLY A 325 -13.71 -12.33 -20.26
C GLY A 325 -13.19 -11.09 -19.52
N THR A 326 -12.94 -9.96 -20.22
CA THR A 326 -12.42 -8.73 -19.59
C THR A 326 -13.42 -8.09 -18.64
N GLY A 327 -12.93 -7.42 -17.60
CA GLY A 327 -13.77 -6.60 -16.71
C GLY A 327 -14.37 -5.39 -17.41
N GLY A 328 -15.57 -4.98 -16.98
CA GLY A 328 -16.24 -3.78 -17.45
C GLY A 328 -15.65 -2.52 -16.83
N ASN A 329 -15.66 -1.39 -17.55
CA ASN A 329 -15.12 -0.14 -17.00
C ASN A 329 -16.10 0.49 -15.99
N GLY A 330 -15.55 1.17 -14.98
CA GLY A 330 -16.33 2.04 -14.11
C GLY A 330 -16.84 3.26 -14.87
N ALA A 331 -18.01 3.77 -14.48
CA ALA A 331 -18.63 4.90 -15.16
C ALA A 331 -18.06 6.25 -14.69
N ALA A 332 -18.17 7.28 -15.53
CA ALA A 332 -17.78 8.63 -15.14
C ALA A 332 -18.72 9.18 -14.05
N GLY A 333 -18.13 9.92 -13.11
CA GLY A 333 -18.87 10.74 -12.15
C GLY A 333 -19.59 11.90 -12.84
N GLY A 334 -20.76 12.26 -12.32
CA GLY A 334 -21.50 13.43 -12.78
C GLY A 334 -20.76 14.72 -12.44
N ASN A 335 -20.75 15.68 -13.37
CA ASN A 335 -20.24 17.02 -13.10
C ASN A 335 -21.10 17.73 -12.04
N ALA A 336 -20.53 18.72 -11.36
CA ALA A 336 -21.29 19.53 -10.43
C ALA A 336 -22.11 20.64 -11.10
N GLY A 337 -23.11 21.13 -10.37
CA GLY A 337 -23.84 22.34 -10.71
C GLY A 337 -23.09 23.62 -10.36
N HIS A 338 -23.29 24.65 -11.17
CA HIS A 338 -22.69 25.97 -10.98
C HIS A 338 -23.28 26.72 -9.78
N GLY A 339 -22.47 27.56 -9.13
CA GLY A 339 -22.94 28.47 -8.08
C GLY A 339 -23.74 29.63 -8.69
N GLY A 340 -24.89 29.95 -8.10
CA GLY A 340 -25.77 31.01 -8.59
C GLY A 340 -25.15 32.41 -8.48
N ALA A 341 -25.46 33.28 -9.43
CA ALA A 341 -24.99 34.68 -9.38
C ALA A 341 -25.63 35.43 -8.20
N GLY A 342 -24.87 36.33 -7.56
CA GLY A 342 -25.43 37.25 -6.56
C GLY A 342 -26.35 38.29 -7.20
N GLY A 343 -27.38 38.71 -6.46
CA GLY A 343 -28.35 39.71 -6.92
C GLY A 343 -27.76 41.11 -7.02
N ALA A 344 -28.23 41.90 -7.99
CA ALA A 344 -27.81 43.28 -8.13
C ALA A 344 -28.38 44.19 -7.02
N ALA A 345 -27.70 45.31 -6.75
CA ALA A 345 -28.14 46.34 -5.82
C ALA A 345 -28.25 47.69 -6.51
N ALA A 346 -28.98 48.63 -5.89
CA ALA A 346 -29.09 50.01 -6.38
C ALA A 346 -27.92 50.89 -5.87
N LEU A 347 -28.00 52.19 -6.18
CA LEU A 347 -26.91 53.18 -6.19
C LEU A 347 -25.95 53.19 -4.96
N PHE A 348 -26.42 52.92 -3.74
CA PHE A 348 -25.59 52.87 -2.53
C PHE A 348 -25.66 51.53 -1.78
N GLY A 349 -26.23 50.48 -2.37
CA GLY A 349 -26.30 49.14 -1.80
C GLY A 349 -25.13 48.25 -2.23
N ILE A 350 -24.79 47.25 -1.41
CA ILE A 350 -23.89 46.16 -1.82
C ILE A 350 -24.66 45.08 -2.58
N GLY A 351 -24.09 44.58 -3.68
CA GLY A 351 -24.60 43.41 -4.37
C GLY A 351 -24.56 42.17 -3.48
N GLY A 352 -25.42 41.19 -3.76
CA GLY A 352 -25.40 39.92 -3.06
C GLY A 352 -24.14 39.10 -3.38
N ALA A 353 -23.71 38.26 -2.45
CA ALA A 353 -22.63 37.31 -2.71
C ALA A 353 -23.07 36.26 -3.76
N ALA A 354 -22.15 35.81 -4.60
CA ALA A 354 -22.37 34.62 -5.43
C ALA A 354 -22.47 33.37 -4.55
N GLY A 355 -23.31 32.42 -4.96
CA GLY A 355 -23.39 31.11 -4.33
C GLY A 355 -22.11 30.30 -4.56
N ALA A 356 -21.75 29.47 -3.59
CA ALA A 356 -20.75 28.43 -3.81
C ALA A 356 -21.25 27.44 -4.87
N ALA A 357 -20.34 26.87 -5.64
CA ALA A 357 -20.70 25.82 -6.58
C ALA A 357 -20.73 24.43 -5.91
N GLY A 358 -21.39 23.47 -6.55
CA GLY A 358 -21.39 22.08 -6.08
C GLY A 358 -20.05 21.37 -6.34
N ASN A 359 -19.83 20.25 -5.66
CA ASN A 359 -18.68 19.39 -5.88
C ASN A 359 -18.96 18.32 -6.95
N GLY A 360 -17.94 17.96 -7.72
CA GLY A 360 -18.03 16.92 -8.76
C GLY A 360 -18.18 15.53 -8.15
N GLY A 361 -18.99 14.68 -8.77
CA GLY A 361 -19.17 13.28 -8.34
C GLY A 361 -17.92 12.44 -8.63
N ASN A 362 -17.63 11.45 -7.77
CA ASN A 362 -16.53 10.51 -8.01
C ASN A 362 -16.85 9.57 -9.19
N GLY A 363 -15.82 9.10 -9.88
CA GLY A 363 -15.93 8.02 -10.85
C GLY A 363 -16.15 6.67 -10.18
N GLY A 364 -16.91 5.79 -10.84
CA GLY A 364 -17.14 4.41 -10.40
C GLY A 364 -15.90 3.53 -10.55
N VAL A 365 -15.82 2.46 -9.78
CA VAL A 365 -14.73 1.48 -9.79
C VAL A 365 -14.79 0.59 -11.02
N GLY A 366 -13.63 0.19 -11.56
CA GLY A 366 -13.53 -0.78 -12.65
C GLY A 366 -13.85 -2.20 -12.19
N GLY A 367 -14.62 -2.94 -12.98
CA GLY A 367 -14.94 -4.34 -12.70
C GLY A 367 -13.73 -5.26 -12.84
N ASN A 368 -13.63 -6.28 -11.99
CA ASN A 368 -12.52 -7.24 -12.03
C ASN A 368 -12.53 -8.07 -13.33
N GLY A 369 -11.35 -8.47 -13.80
CA GLY A 369 -11.19 -9.36 -14.96
C GLY A 369 -11.59 -10.81 -14.65
N GLY A 370 -12.11 -11.51 -15.64
CA GLY A 370 -12.45 -12.93 -15.55
C GLY A 370 -11.22 -13.83 -15.43
N THR A 371 -11.36 -14.94 -14.70
CA THR A 371 -10.32 -15.97 -14.58
C THR A 371 -10.12 -16.73 -15.89
N GLY A 372 -8.87 -17.05 -16.21
CA GLY A 372 -8.50 -17.80 -17.40
C GLY A 372 -8.87 -19.30 -17.33
N ASP A 373 -9.08 -19.90 -18.51
CA ASP A 373 -9.52 -21.29 -18.67
C ASP A 373 -8.54 -22.34 -18.11
N VAL A 374 -9.08 -23.39 -17.48
CA VAL A 374 -8.33 -24.56 -17.00
C VAL A 374 -8.15 -25.65 -18.08
N ALA A 375 -8.91 -25.57 -19.18
CA ALA A 375 -9.11 -26.67 -20.13
C ALA A 375 -8.18 -26.64 -21.36
N ALA A 376 -6.96 -26.13 -21.23
CA ALA A 376 -6.01 -25.97 -22.34
C ALA A 376 -4.61 -26.51 -22.00
N ALA A 377 -3.91 -27.00 -23.04
CA ALA A 377 -2.60 -27.65 -22.91
C ALA A 377 -1.47 -26.72 -22.42
N ALA A 378 -1.69 -25.41 -22.47
CA ALA A 378 -1.17 -24.44 -21.52
C ALA A 378 -2.37 -23.68 -20.97
N GLY A 379 -2.39 -23.42 -19.65
CA GLY A 379 -3.51 -22.76 -18.98
C GLY A 379 -3.84 -21.39 -19.59
N GLY A 380 -5.12 -21.04 -19.61
CA GLY A 380 -5.56 -19.76 -20.17
C GLY A 380 -4.98 -18.57 -19.39
N THR A 381 -4.47 -17.55 -20.07
CA THR A 381 -4.08 -16.31 -19.41
C THR A 381 -5.30 -15.65 -18.76
N GLY A 382 -5.14 -15.09 -17.57
CA GLY A 382 -6.19 -14.30 -16.92
C GLY A 382 -6.58 -13.10 -17.76
N PHE A 383 -7.87 -12.74 -17.78
CA PHE A 383 -8.33 -11.58 -18.56
C PHE A 383 -8.06 -10.26 -17.81
N THR A 384 -7.94 -9.16 -18.56
CA THR A 384 -7.62 -7.85 -17.99
C THR A 384 -8.75 -7.30 -17.11
N GLY A 385 -8.38 -6.62 -16.02
CA GLY A 385 -9.32 -5.81 -15.24
C GLY A 385 -9.90 -4.66 -16.07
N GLY A 386 -11.13 -4.26 -15.77
CA GLY A 386 -11.75 -3.05 -16.32
C GLY A 386 -11.12 -1.79 -15.72
N ASN A 387 -11.07 -0.70 -16.47
CA ASN A 387 -10.50 0.55 -15.97
C ASN A 387 -11.47 1.27 -15.03
N GLY A 388 -10.93 2.05 -14.09
CA GLY A 388 -11.72 2.94 -13.24
C GLY A 388 -12.36 4.07 -14.06
N GLY A 389 -13.55 4.49 -13.66
CA GLY A 389 -14.25 5.63 -14.25
C GLY A 389 -13.61 6.97 -13.86
N ASN A 390 -13.68 7.96 -14.74
CA ASN A 390 -13.14 9.30 -14.44
C ASN A 390 -14.03 10.05 -13.42
N GLY A 391 -13.42 10.91 -12.61
CA GLY A 391 -14.18 11.85 -11.78
C GLY A 391 -14.96 12.86 -12.62
N GLY A 392 -16.06 13.38 -12.06
CA GLY A 392 -16.82 14.51 -12.60
C GLY A 392 -16.20 15.85 -12.19
N MET A 393 -16.29 16.86 -13.05
CA MET A 393 -15.69 18.18 -12.82
C MET A 393 -16.39 18.95 -11.68
N GLY A 394 -15.60 19.71 -10.92
CA GLY A 394 -16.09 20.64 -9.91
C GLY A 394 -16.80 21.85 -10.52
N GLY A 395 -17.77 22.41 -9.82
CA GLY A 395 -18.61 23.48 -10.37
C GLY A 395 -17.91 24.84 -10.36
N ASN A 396 -18.07 25.61 -11.45
CA ASN A 396 -17.68 27.02 -11.48
C ASN A 396 -18.62 27.85 -10.58
N SER A 397 -18.08 28.81 -9.83
CA SER A 397 -18.85 29.80 -9.07
C SER A 397 -18.74 31.22 -9.66
N GLY A 398 -19.66 32.10 -9.30
CA GLY A 398 -19.60 33.53 -9.65
C GLY A 398 -18.50 34.28 -8.90
N ALA A 399 -18.21 35.52 -9.32
CA ALA A 399 -17.20 36.36 -8.69
C ALA A 399 -17.45 36.53 -7.17
N GLY A 400 -16.43 36.22 -6.36
CA GLY A 400 -16.53 36.23 -4.89
C GLY A 400 -17.11 34.94 -4.27
N GLY A 401 -17.59 33.99 -5.07
CA GLY A 401 -17.97 32.64 -4.64
C GLY A 401 -16.75 31.71 -4.50
N VAL A 402 -17.01 30.49 -4.01
CA VAL A 402 -16.03 29.40 -3.90
C VAL A 402 -16.33 28.35 -4.97
N ASN A 403 -15.31 27.94 -5.74
CA ASN A 403 -15.47 26.90 -6.75
C ASN A 403 -15.57 25.51 -6.10
N GLY A 404 -16.30 24.62 -6.74
CA GLY A 404 -16.44 23.23 -6.31
C GLY A 404 -15.17 22.43 -6.56
N SER A 405 -14.94 21.43 -5.70
CA SER A 405 -13.84 20.48 -5.88
C SER A 405 -14.11 19.53 -7.05
N GLY A 406 -13.05 19.11 -7.74
CA GLY A 406 -13.13 18.02 -8.71
C GLY A 406 -13.41 16.68 -8.01
N GLY A 407 -14.23 15.84 -8.63
CA GLY A 407 -14.44 14.46 -8.19
C GLY A 407 -13.18 13.60 -8.35
N GLN A 408 -13.03 12.60 -7.47
CA GLN A 408 -11.93 11.64 -7.56
C GLN A 408 -12.13 10.66 -8.71
N GLY A 409 -11.03 10.21 -9.31
CA GLY A 409 -11.06 9.07 -10.23
C GLY A 409 -11.39 7.77 -9.50
N GLY A 410 -12.18 6.91 -10.13
CA GLY A 410 -12.49 5.56 -9.63
C GLY A 410 -11.27 4.64 -9.71
N GLN A 411 -11.26 3.59 -8.88
CA GLN A 411 -10.15 2.63 -8.85
C GLN A 411 -10.18 1.70 -10.06
N GLY A 412 -9.01 1.26 -10.54
CA GLY A 412 -8.93 0.21 -11.55
C GLY A 412 -9.35 -1.16 -11.00
N GLY A 413 -10.05 -1.95 -11.81
CA GLY A 413 -10.45 -3.32 -11.45
C GLY A 413 -9.25 -4.27 -11.41
N GLN A 414 -9.34 -5.32 -10.61
CA GLN A 414 -8.26 -6.31 -10.47
C GLN A 414 -8.10 -7.14 -11.75
N GLY A 415 -6.87 -7.53 -12.06
CA GLY A 415 -6.60 -8.49 -13.14
C GLY A 415 -7.13 -9.89 -12.80
N GLY A 416 -7.67 -10.59 -13.79
CA GLY A 416 -8.16 -11.96 -13.62
C GLY A 416 -7.02 -12.94 -13.30
N GLN A 417 -7.31 -14.00 -12.55
CA GLN A 417 -6.32 -15.03 -12.23
C GLN A 417 -5.98 -15.87 -13.48
N GLY A 418 -4.72 -16.29 -13.61
CA GLY A 418 -4.30 -17.25 -14.63
C GLY A 418 -4.91 -18.64 -14.40
N GLY A 419 -5.33 -19.30 -15.46
CA GLY A 419 -5.86 -20.66 -15.42
C GLY A 419 -4.78 -21.69 -15.12
N ALA A 420 -5.15 -22.77 -14.42
CA ALA A 420 -4.24 -23.90 -14.22
C ALA A 420 -4.00 -24.64 -15.56
N GLY A 421 -2.80 -25.20 -15.75
CA GLY A 421 -2.49 -26.02 -16.93
C GLY A 421 -3.19 -27.38 -16.90
N ASP A 422 -3.56 -27.92 -18.07
CA ASP A 422 -4.12 -29.27 -18.16
C ASP A 422 -3.10 -30.36 -17.79
N SER A 423 -3.59 -31.41 -17.14
CA SER A 423 -2.84 -32.61 -16.76
C SER A 423 -3.05 -33.80 -17.72
N THR A 424 -3.97 -33.69 -18.68
CA THR A 424 -4.33 -34.81 -19.54
C THR A 424 -3.42 -34.97 -20.77
N PHE A 425 -2.84 -36.17 -20.90
CA PHE A 425 -2.26 -36.72 -22.12
C PHE A 425 -0.91 -36.18 -22.65
N ALA A 426 0.14 -36.35 -21.83
CA ALA A 426 1.45 -36.95 -22.19
C ALA A 426 2.34 -36.39 -23.34
N VAL A 427 1.91 -35.39 -24.12
CA VAL A 427 2.65 -34.92 -25.32
C VAL A 427 2.87 -33.40 -25.35
N ASN A 428 2.07 -32.63 -24.59
CA ASN A 428 2.26 -31.19 -24.40
C ASN A 428 2.53 -30.89 -22.92
N ASN A 429 3.46 -29.96 -22.65
CA ASN A 429 3.84 -29.59 -21.30
C ASN A 429 2.79 -28.62 -20.71
N GLY A 430 2.10 -29.02 -19.64
CA GLY A 430 1.04 -28.25 -18.98
C GLY A 430 1.51 -27.00 -18.25
N ILE A 431 1.95 -25.99 -19.01
CA ILE A 431 2.36 -24.67 -18.50
C ILE A 431 1.15 -23.98 -17.84
N GLY A 432 1.33 -23.40 -16.66
CA GLY A 432 0.31 -22.59 -15.99
C GLY A 432 0.05 -21.28 -16.76
N GLY A 433 -1.21 -20.83 -16.81
CA GLY A 433 -1.57 -19.59 -17.49
C GLY A 433 -1.03 -18.36 -16.76
N GLY A 434 -0.52 -17.37 -17.50
CA GLY A 434 -0.10 -16.09 -16.91
C GLY A 434 -1.25 -15.31 -16.28
N GLY A 435 -0.99 -14.57 -15.21
CA GLY A 435 -1.97 -13.71 -14.57
C GLY A 435 -2.40 -12.54 -15.47
N GLY A 436 -3.68 -12.16 -15.39
CA GLY A 436 -4.22 -11.03 -16.15
C GLY A 436 -3.71 -9.68 -15.63
N THR A 437 -3.64 -8.67 -16.50
CA THR A 437 -3.18 -7.33 -16.09
C THR A 437 -4.25 -6.63 -15.25
N GLY A 438 -3.83 -5.86 -14.24
CA GLY A 438 -4.71 -4.93 -13.55
C GLY A 438 -5.30 -3.88 -14.50
N GLY A 439 -6.54 -3.47 -14.27
CA GLY A 439 -7.14 -2.32 -14.94
C GLY A 439 -6.50 -1.01 -14.47
N ASN A 440 -6.46 0.02 -15.31
CA ASN A 440 -5.87 1.31 -14.92
C ASN A 440 -6.83 2.11 -14.03
N GLY A 441 -6.28 2.96 -13.16
CA GLY A 441 -7.07 3.91 -12.38
C GLY A 441 -7.72 4.98 -13.27
N GLY A 442 -8.94 5.40 -12.91
CA GLY A 442 -9.64 6.49 -13.58
C GLY A 442 -8.96 7.84 -13.33
N ALA A 443 -9.10 8.78 -14.26
CA ALA A 443 -8.52 10.11 -14.11
C ALA A 443 -9.26 10.94 -13.05
N GLY A 444 -8.50 11.73 -12.28
CA GLY A 444 -9.05 12.74 -11.37
C GLY A 444 -9.59 13.95 -12.13
N ALA A 445 -10.60 14.62 -11.60
CA ALA A 445 -11.26 15.73 -12.28
C ALA A 445 -10.72 17.11 -11.89
N ALA A 446 -10.88 18.08 -12.79
CA ALA A 446 -10.54 19.47 -12.51
C ALA A 446 -11.48 20.10 -11.47
N ALA A 447 -10.93 21.01 -10.66
CA ALA A 447 -11.73 21.94 -9.86
C ALA A 447 -12.48 22.94 -10.77
N GLY A 448 -13.54 23.54 -10.25
CA GLY A 448 -14.22 24.63 -10.94
C GLY A 448 -13.34 25.88 -11.12
N THR A 449 -13.66 26.69 -12.13
CA THR A 449 -12.95 27.93 -12.48
C THR A 449 -13.91 29.13 -12.48
N GLY A 450 -13.59 30.20 -11.74
CA GLY A 450 -14.41 31.43 -11.71
C GLY A 450 -14.28 32.24 -10.42
N GLY A 451 -14.48 31.61 -9.26
CA GLY A 451 -14.30 32.17 -7.92
C GLY A 451 -12.99 31.73 -7.26
N SER A 452 -12.93 31.78 -5.93
CA SER A 452 -11.78 31.28 -5.16
C SER A 452 -11.61 29.77 -5.32
N GLY A 453 -10.35 29.30 -5.31
CA GLY A 453 -9.99 27.96 -5.75
C GLY A 453 -10.59 26.83 -4.91
N GLY A 454 -11.29 25.91 -5.58
CA GLY A 454 -11.62 24.58 -5.04
C GLY A 454 -10.47 23.61 -5.28
N SER A 455 -10.44 22.49 -4.55
CA SER A 455 -9.40 21.46 -4.70
C SER A 455 -9.56 20.63 -5.98
N VAL A 456 -8.43 20.28 -6.60
CA VAL A 456 -8.39 19.36 -7.75
C VAL A 456 -8.70 17.94 -7.27
N GLY A 457 -9.48 17.19 -8.04
CA GLY A 457 -9.79 15.78 -7.77
C GLY A 457 -8.55 14.89 -7.96
N HIS A 458 -8.29 14.02 -6.99
CA HIS A 458 -7.17 13.07 -7.07
C HIS A 458 -7.38 12.01 -8.17
N GLY A 459 -6.27 11.53 -8.74
CA GLY A 459 -6.30 10.38 -9.64
C GLY A 459 -6.73 9.11 -8.91
N GLY A 460 -7.51 8.25 -9.57
CA GLY A 460 -7.88 6.95 -9.02
C GLY A 460 -6.70 6.00 -8.93
N THR A 461 -6.67 5.10 -7.96
CA THR A 461 -5.58 4.11 -7.84
C THR A 461 -5.64 3.08 -8.96
N GLY A 462 -4.48 2.60 -9.41
CA GLY A 462 -4.39 1.49 -10.35
C GLY A 462 -4.91 0.18 -9.73
N GLY A 463 -5.53 -0.66 -10.55
CA GLY A 463 -5.96 -2.00 -10.13
C GLY A 463 -4.76 -2.92 -9.92
N THR A 464 -4.85 -3.85 -8.97
CA THR A 464 -3.79 -4.84 -8.73
C THR A 464 -3.68 -5.82 -9.89
N GLY A 465 -2.47 -6.33 -10.15
CA GLY A 465 -2.26 -7.41 -11.11
C GLY A 465 -2.95 -8.70 -10.67
N GLY A 466 -3.38 -9.51 -11.63
CA GLY A 466 -3.89 -10.84 -11.38
C GLY A 466 -2.78 -11.80 -10.96
N THR A 467 -3.09 -12.80 -10.13
CA THR A 467 -2.13 -13.84 -9.74
C THR A 467 -1.84 -14.78 -10.91
N GLY A 468 -0.60 -15.27 -11.01
CA GLY A 468 -0.23 -16.31 -11.97
C GLY A 468 -0.96 -17.62 -11.70
N GLY A 469 -1.25 -18.37 -12.76
CA GLY A 469 -1.86 -19.69 -12.67
C GLY A 469 -0.85 -20.74 -12.22
N THR A 470 -1.29 -21.72 -11.44
CA THR A 470 -0.46 -22.86 -11.04
C THR A 470 -0.11 -23.73 -12.25
N GLY A 471 1.13 -24.22 -12.32
CA GLY A 471 1.50 -25.22 -13.33
C GLY A 471 0.69 -26.51 -13.15
N ALA A 472 0.52 -27.28 -14.23
CA ALA A 472 -0.13 -28.58 -14.13
C ALA A 472 0.68 -29.50 -13.20
N GLY A 473 -0.02 -30.34 -12.43
CA GLY A 473 0.62 -31.49 -11.79
C GLY A 473 1.15 -32.43 -12.86
N GLY A 474 2.46 -32.71 -12.84
CA GLY A 474 3.12 -33.51 -13.88
C GLY A 474 2.47 -34.88 -14.06
N GLY A 475 1.95 -35.14 -15.28
CA GLY A 475 1.52 -36.48 -15.68
C GLY A 475 2.69 -37.47 -15.76
N THR A 476 2.42 -38.74 -16.08
CA THR A 476 3.40 -39.85 -16.03
C THR A 476 4.45 -39.84 -17.17
N ALA A 477 4.94 -38.66 -17.57
CA ALA A 477 5.86 -38.46 -18.69
C ALA A 477 7.17 -37.77 -18.27
N PHE A 478 8.16 -37.79 -19.16
CA PHE A 478 9.56 -37.41 -18.89
C PHE A 478 9.88 -35.90 -19.01
N TYR A 479 8.91 -35.01 -18.77
CA TYR A 479 9.11 -33.56 -18.91
C TYR A 479 8.42 -32.72 -17.82
N ALA A 480 9.07 -31.60 -17.46
CA ALA A 480 8.62 -30.68 -16.42
C ALA A 480 7.55 -29.68 -16.89
N ALA A 481 6.56 -29.41 -16.03
CA ALA A 481 5.57 -28.35 -16.22
C ALA A 481 6.03 -27.04 -15.55
N GLN A 482 5.87 -25.90 -16.23
CA GLN A 482 6.22 -24.57 -15.70
C GLN A 482 5.03 -23.92 -14.99
N GLY A 483 5.30 -23.13 -13.95
CA GLY A 483 4.29 -22.26 -13.34
C GLY A 483 3.96 -21.08 -14.26
N GLY A 484 2.78 -20.48 -14.11
CA GLY A 484 2.40 -19.28 -14.85
C GLY A 484 3.04 -18.01 -14.27
N ASP A 485 3.36 -17.05 -15.14
CA ASP A 485 3.85 -15.73 -14.73
C ASP A 485 2.82 -14.94 -13.91
N GLY A 486 3.31 -14.12 -12.97
CA GLY A 486 2.48 -13.18 -12.24
C GLY A 486 1.98 -12.05 -13.15
N GLY A 487 0.69 -11.69 -13.03
CA GLY A 487 0.11 -10.60 -13.81
C GLY A 487 0.67 -9.24 -13.40
N THR A 488 0.82 -8.33 -14.37
CA THR A 488 1.34 -6.98 -14.13
C THR A 488 0.32 -6.10 -13.41
N GLY A 489 0.78 -5.21 -12.54
CA GLY A 489 -0.05 -4.17 -11.94
C GLY A 489 -0.66 -3.24 -12.99
N GLY A 490 -1.87 -2.74 -12.72
CA GLY A 490 -2.47 -1.64 -13.48
C GLY A 490 -1.80 -0.31 -13.14
N ASN A 491 -1.79 0.64 -14.09
CA ASN A 491 -1.20 1.96 -13.84
C ASN A 491 -2.09 2.83 -12.97
N GLY A 492 -1.48 3.71 -12.19
CA GLY A 492 -2.16 4.76 -11.45
C GLY A 492 -2.90 5.73 -12.38
N GLY A 493 -4.09 6.15 -11.96
CA GLY A 493 -4.87 7.16 -12.65
C GLY A 493 -4.20 8.53 -12.58
N VAL A 494 -4.32 9.29 -13.67
CA VAL A 494 -3.69 10.61 -13.82
C VAL A 494 -4.43 11.66 -12.98
N GLY A 495 -3.70 12.45 -12.20
CA GLY A 495 -4.22 13.71 -11.64
C GLY A 495 -4.11 14.83 -12.68
N VAL A 496 -5.20 15.53 -12.98
CA VAL A 496 -5.17 16.63 -13.97
C VAL A 496 -4.43 17.86 -13.42
N GLY A 497 -3.70 18.55 -14.31
CA GLY A 497 -2.84 19.67 -13.93
C GLY A 497 -3.61 20.90 -13.43
N GLY A 498 -3.61 21.11 -12.11
CA GLY A 498 -3.96 22.37 -11.46
C GLY A 498 -2.80 22.91 -10.61
N ILE A 499 -3.00 24.06 -9.96
CA ILE A 499 -1.95 24.78 -9.21
C ILE A 499 -1.40 23.91 -8.07
N ASP A 500 -2.30 23.23 -7.34
CA ASP A 500 -1.98 22.15 -6.41
C ASP A 500 -2.18 20.81 -7.14
N GLY A 501 -1.13 20.33 -7.82
CA GLY A 501 -1.18 19.10 -8.60
C GLY A 501 -1.58 17.89 -7.74
N GLY A 502 -2.78 17.36 -7.97
CA GLY A 502 -3.30 16.22 -7.22
C GLY A 502 -2.43 14.97 -7.43
N ALA A 503 -2.18 14.22 -6.35
CA ALA A 503 -1.36 13.02 -6.41
C ALA A 503 -1.90 12.00 -7.43
N GLY A 504 -1.01 11.48 -8.28
CA GLY A 504 -1.28 10.34 -9.14
C GLY A 504 -1.57 9.08 -8.33
N GLY A 505 -2.40 8.19 -8.89
CA GLY A 505 -2.79 6.95 -8.22
C GLY A 505 -1.61 6.01 -7.94
N GLN A 506 -1.72 5.24 -6.87
CA GLN A 506 -0.80 4.13 -6.58
C GLN A 506 -0.77 3.13 -7.74
N GLY A 507 0.42 2.64 -8.11
CA GLY A 507 0.57 1.56 -9.09
C GLY A 507 0.21 0.20 -8.48
N GLY A 508 -0.48 -0.65 -9.24
CA GLY A 508 -0.91 -1.97 -8.77
C GLY A 508 0.26 -2.88 -8.39
N VAL A 509 0.07 -3.71 -7.38
CA VAL A 509 1.03 -4.76 -6.98
C VAL A 509 1.07 -5.85 -8.06
N GLY A 510 2.28 -6.35 -8.35
CA GLY A 510 2.49 -7.47 -9.26
C GLY A 510 2.08 -8.82 -8.67
N GLY A 511 1.46 -9.68 -9.48
CA GLY A 511 1.05 -11.02 -9.07
C GLY A 511 2.24 -11.90 -8.68
N GLN A 512 1.97 -12.89 -7.81
CA GLN A 512 2.91 -13.97 -7.52
C GLN A 512 3.01 -14.94 -8.71
N GLY A 513 4.21 -15.46 -8.94
CA GLY A 513 4.45 -16.54 -9.90
C GLY A 513 3.93 -17.89 -9.41
N GLY A 514 3.36 -18.68 -10.32
CA GLY A 514 2.79 -19.99 -10.02
C GLY A 514 3.84 -21.03 -9.58
N THR A 515 3.42 -21.96 -8.72
CA THR A 515 4.23 -23.12 -8.33
C THR A 515 4.18 -24.22 -9.40
N GLY A 516 5.31 -24.90 -9.61
CA GLY A 516 5.37 -26.16 -10.36
C GLY A 516 5.38 -27.35 -9.39
N ASN A 517 4.63 -28.42 -9.70
CA ASN A 517 4.55 -29.61 -8.86
C ASN A 517 4.71 -30.89 -9.70
N GLY A 518 5.69 -31.72 -9.34
CA GLY A 518 5.91 -33.04 -9.93
C GLY A 518 5.97 -34.10 -8.85
N LEU A 519 4.91 -34.91 -8.74
CA LEU A 519 4.83 -36.05 -7.81
C LEU A 519 4.66 -37.35 -8.61
N VAL A 520 5.73 -38.14 -8.71
CA VAL A 520 5.69 -39.48 -9.29
C VAL A 520 5.46 -40.52 -8.18
N ALA A 521 4.48 -41.40 -8.37
CA ALA A 521 4.23 -42.52 -7.48
C ALA A 521 5.13 -43.71 -7.87
N GLY A 522 6.16 -43.96 -7.06
CA GLY A 522 7.25 -44.91 -7.35
C GLY A 522 8.56 -44.15 -7.53
N GLY A 523 9.60 -44.53 -6.77
CA GLY A 523 10.83 -43.74 -6.64
C GLY A 523 11.89 -43.95 -7.72
N GLU A 524 13.03 -43.31 -7.49
CA GLU A 524 14.35 -43.53 -8.13
C GLU A 524 14.65 -42.90 -9.50
N LEU A 525 13.80 -42.03 -10.07
CA LEU A 525 14.22 -41.09 -11.14
C LEU A 525 13.76 -39.64 -10.89
N ALA A 526 14.71 -38.70 -10.95
CA ALA A 526 14.51 -37.27 -10.74
C ALA A 526 14.30 -36.50 -12.06
N GLN A 527 13.62 -35.34 -11.99
CA GLN A 527 13.39 -34.43 -13.12
C GLN A 527 13.29 -32.97 -12.65
N ASN A 528 13.61 -32.02 -13.53
CA ASN A 528 13.62 -30.58 -13.29
C ASN A 528 12.28 -30.00 -12.84
N GLY A 529 12.32 -28.83 -12.20
CA GLY A 529 11.16 -28.12 -11.68
C GLY A 529 10.61 -27.07 -12.64
N GLY A 530 9.35 -26.71 -12.43
CA GLY A 530 8.75 -25.57 -13.08
C GLY A 530 9.42 -24.26 -12.67
N ALA A 531 9.73 -23.43 -13.65
CA ALA A 531 10.07 -22.03 -13.45
C ALA A 531 9.00 -21.34 -12.58
N GLY A 532 9.45 -20.60 -11.56
CA GLY A 532 8.58 -19.74 -10.75
C GLY A 532 8.37 -18.41 -11.48
N GLY A 533 7.12 -18.07 -11.75
CA GLY A 533 6.76 -16.88 -12.54
C GLY A 533 7.36 -15.57 -11.99
N ALA A 534 7.59 -14.62 -12.89
CA ALA A 534 8.11 -13.30 -12.53
C ALA A 534 7.10 -12.49 -11.70
N GLY A 535 7.62 -11.71 -10.75
CA GLY A 535 6.81 -10.77 -9.98
C GLY A 535 6.49 -9.53 -10.81
N GLY A 536 5.21 -9.22 -10.99
CA GLY A 536 4.79 -8.12 -11.86
C GLY A 536 5.39 -6.75 -11.50
N MET A 537 5.63 -5.91 -12.51
CA MET A 537 6.06 -4.52 -12.34
C MET A 537 4.99 -3.68 -11.64
N GLY A 538 5.43 -2.75 -10.78
CA GLY A 538 4.56 -1.73 -10.22
C GLY A 538 4.13 -0.71 -11.29
N GLY A 539 2.86 -0.29 -11.27
CA GLY A 539 2.32 0.65 -12.25
C GLY A 539 3.04 2.02 -12.25
N ASN A 540 3.25 2.58 -13.44
CA ASN A 540 3.96 3.86 -13.59
C ASN A 540 3.09 5.05 -13.13
N GLY A 541 3.63 5.86 -12.22
CA GLY A 541 3.06 7.17 -11.90
C GLY A 541 3.24 8.14 -13.07
N THR A 542 2.14 8.52 -13.72
CA THR A 542 2.16 9.56 -14.76
C THR A 542 2.11 10.96 -14.14
N GLN A 543 2.53 11.97 -14.91
CA GLN A 543 2.85 13.32 -14.44
C GLN A 543 1.70 14.02 -13.68
N GLY A 544 1.70 13.93 -12.34
CA GLY A 544 0.66 14.51 -11.48
C GLY A 544 1.02 14.55 -10.00
N GLY A 545 1.43 15.73 -9.52
CA GLY A 545 1.70 16.03 -8.11
C GLY A 545 3.03 15.47 -7.56
N ALA A 546 3.63 16.16 -6.59
CA ALA A 546 4.92 15.79 -6.00
C ALA A 546 4.86 14.61 -5.00
N PHE A 547 3.74 13.86 -4.95
CA PHE A 547 3.38 13.00 -3.81
C PHE A 547 2.78 11.63 -4.18
N GLY A 548 2.73 11.25 -5.47
CA GLY A 548 2.36 9.89 -5.88
C GLY A 548 3.52 8.92 -5.65
N ALA A 549 3.28 7.78 -4.99
CA ALA A 549 4.31 6.76 -4.75
C ALA A 549 4.34 5.68 -5.84
N GLY A 550 5.52 5.12 -6.11
CA GLY A 550 5.70 4.02 -7.06
C GLY A 550 5.14 2.69 -6.53
N GLY A 551 4.54 1.89 -7.41
CA GLY A 551 4.01 0.57 -7.04
C GLY A 551 5.09 -0.41 -6.57
N HIS A 552 4.76 -1.25 -5.59
CA HIS A 552 5.64 -2.30 -5.08
C HIS A 552 5.81 -3.44 -6.09
N GLY A 553 7.04 -3.95 -6.23
CA GLY A 553 7.34 -5.10 -7.08
C GLY A 553 6.72 -6.40 -6.55
N GLY A 554 6.27 -7.27 -7.46
CA GLY A 554 5.81 -8.60 -7.10
C GLY A 554 6.95 -9.49 -6.56
N ALA A 555 6.62 -10.41 -5.65
CA ALA A 555 7.54 -11.45 -5.18
C ALA A 555 7.67 -12.58 -6.22
N GLY A 556 8.89 -13.11 -6.39
CA GLY A 556 9.14 -14.26 -7.27
C GLY A 556 8.51 -15.56 -6.73
N GLY A 557 8.13 -16.47 -7.63
CA GLY A 557 7.57 -17.78 -7.27
C GLY A 557 8.56 -18.71 -6.56
N THR A 558 8.06 -19.62 -5.73
CA THR A 558 8.87 -20.61 -4.99
C THR A 558 9.16 -21.86 -5.82
N GLY A 559 10.44 -22.08 -6.17
CA GLY A 559 10.92 -23.27 -6.88
C GLY A 559 11.06 -24.50 -5.98
N ALA A 560 9.96 -25.18 -5.67
CA ALA A 560 9.99 -26.39 -4.84
C ALA A 560 10.33 -27.66 -5.66
N GLN A 561 11.42 -28.34 -5.31
CA GLN A 561 11.90 -29.56 -5.99
C GLN A 561 12.51 -30.59 -5.03
N ILE A 562 12.56 -31.84 -5.50
CA ILE A 562 13.06 -33.02 -4.80
C ILE A 562 13.77 -33.90 -5.84
N GLY A 563 15.10 -34.07 -5.73
CA GLY A 563 15.88 -34.97 -6.59
C GLY A 563 17.22 -34.39 -7.08
N THR A 564 18.15 -35.26 -7.45
CA THR A 564 19.53 -34.93 -7.81
C THR A 564 19.66 -34.05 -9.07
N GLY A 565 20.40 -32.93 -8.98
CA GLY A 565 20.81 -32.12 -10.13
C GLY A 565 20.03 -30.81 -10.34
N ALA A 566 19.59 -30.17 -9.26
CA ALA A 566 18.63 -29.05 -9.30
C ALA A 566 19.26 -27.68 -9.68
N THR A 567 19.60 -27.48 -10.96
CA THR A 567 19.72 -26.12 -11.50
C THR A 567 18.34 -25.47 -11.60
N SER A 568 18.10 -24.43 -10.80
CA SER A 568 16.93 -23.55 -10.94
C SER A 568 16.88 -22.92 -12.33
N GLY A 569 15.79 -23.11 -13.07
CA GLY A 569 15.54 -22.33 -14.29
C GLY A 569 15.42 -20.86 -13.94
N ALA A 570 16.14 -19.99 -14.65
CA ALA A 570 16.36 -18.60 -14.25
C ALA A 570 15.13 -17.68 -14.42
N VAL A 571 14.20 -17.75 -13.46
CA VAL A 571 13.19 -16.74 -13.11
C VAL A 571 12.72 -17.00 -11.66
N GLY A 572 12.12 -16.04 -10.96
CA GLY A 572 11.86 -14.66 -11.36
C GLY A 572 12.64 -13.66 -10.51
N ALA A 573 13.30 -12.70 -11.17
CA ALA A 573 13.66 -11.46 -10.48
C ALA A 573 12.36 -10.82 -9.94
N GLY A 574 12.35 -10.45 -8.67
CA GLY A 574 11.24 -9.67 -8.12
C GLY A 574 11.07 -8.36 -8.87
N GLY A 575 9.83 -7.92 -9.06
CA GLY A 575 9.50 -6.85 -9.99
C GLY A 575 10.24 -5.56 -9.68
N ALA A 576 10.85 -4.95 -10.70
CA ALA A 576 11.46 -3.63 -10.55
C ALA A 576 10.38 -2.60 -10.15
N GLY A 577 10.67 -1.78 -9.15
CA GLY A 577 9.84 -0.62 -8.83
C GLY A 577 9.89 0.42 -9.95
N ALA A 578 8.76 1.09 -10.20
CA ALA A 578 8.64 2.11 -11.24
C ALA A 578 9.64 3.26 -11.03
N ALA A 579 10.35 3.66 -12.09
CA ALA A 579 11.38 4.70 -12.04
C ALA A 579 10.79 6.10 -11.82
N GLY A 580 11.42 6.89 -10.94
CA GLY A 580 11.00 8.26 -10.64
C GLY A 580 11.25 9.24 -11.78
N THR A 581 10.20 9.67 -12.50
CA THR A 581 10.33 10.53 -13.69
C THR A 581 10.49 12.03 -13.42
N SER A 582 10.69 12.47 -12.17
CA SER A 582 10.80 13.89 -11.81
C SER A 582 11.96 14.19 -10.86
N ALA A 583 12.58 15.35 -11.03
CA ALA A 583 13.69 15.86 -10.20
C ALA A 583 13.23 16.58 -8.90
N LEU A 584 12.01 16.30 -8.45
CA LEU A 584 11.45 16.81 -7.18
C LEU A 584 11.46 15.70 -6.13
N ALA A 585 11.52 16.07 -4.85
CA ALA A 585 11.59 15.13 -3.74
C ALA A 585 10.24 14.40 -3.53
N GLY A 586 10.03 13.33 -4.29
CA GLY A 586 8.90 12.40 -4.19
C GLY A 586 9.37 10.97 -3.94
N TYR A 587 8.69 10.26 -3.04
CA TYR A 587 9.18 9.04 -2.39
C TYR A 587 9.44 7.83 -3.30
N GLY A 588 10.62 7.23 -3.15
CA GLY A 588 10.82 5.78 -3.05
C GLY A 588 10.57 4.94 -4.30
N GLY A 589 11.64 4.43 -4.91
CA GLY A 589 11.55 3.28 -5.81
C GLY A 589 10.99 2.05 -5.08
N GLY A 590 10.12 1.27 -5.75
CA GLY A 590 9.59 0.03 -5.19
C GLY A 590 10.70 -1.00 -4.94
N GLY A 591 10.69 -1.67 -3.79
CA GLY A 591 11.68 -2.70 -3.45
C GLY A 591 11.53 -3.96 -4.33
N GLY A 592 12.65 -4.55 -4.72
CA GLY A 592 12.69 -5.79 -5.48
C GLY A 592 12.32 -7.00 -4.61
N GLY A 593 11.43 -7.86 -5.12
CA GLY A 593 11.14 -9.14 -4.46
C GLY A 593 12.37 -10.06 -4.40
N GLY A 594 12.48 -10.84 -3.32
CA GLY A 594 13.57 -11.80 -3.13
C GLY A 594 13.54 -12.96 -4.15
N GLY A 595 14.71 -13.55 -4.39
CA GLY A 595 14.87 -14.69 -5.29
C GLY A 595 14.37 -16.01 -4.68
N GLY A 596 13.84 -16.90 -5.51
CA GLY A 596 13.39 -18.23 -5.07
C GLY A 596 14.57 -19.11 -4.64
N GLY A 597 14.49 -19.72 -3.46
CA GLY A 597 15.50 -20.69 -3.01
C GLY A 597 15.44 -22.02 -3.78
N ALA A 598 16.58 -22.69 -3.89
CA ALA A 598 16.67 -24.07 -4.37
C ALA A 598 16.96 -25.03 -3.21
N VAL A 599 16.39 -26.24 -3.29
CA VAL A 599 16.31 -27.21 -2.19
C VAL A 599 16.54 -28.62 -2.73
N VAL A 600 17.41 -29.42 -2.09
CA VAL A 600 17.67 -30.81 -2.50
C VAL A 600 17.61 -31.93 -1.43
N GLN A 601 16.85 -31.76 -0.33
CA GLN A 601 15.88 -32.71 0.29
C GLN A 601 16.15 -34.27 0.37
N GLY A 602 15.26 -35.06 1.01
CA GLY A 602 15.07 -36.50 0.72
C GLY A 602 14.33 -37.38 1.76
N SER A 603 14.93 -38.55 2.07
CA SER A 603 14.37 -39.90 2.28
C SER A 603 14.64 -40.55 3.67
N ASN A 604 14.79 -41.89 3.73
CA ASN A 604 15.47 -42.83 4.67
C ASN A 604 15.68 -42.48 6.18
N GLY A 605 14.81 -41.65 6.75
CA GLY A 605 15.04 -41.06 8.07
C GLY A 605 16.12 -39.97 8.00
N GLY A 606 16.14 -39.25 6.86
CA GLY A 606 17.22 -38.55 6.15
C GLY A 606 17.41 -39.12 4.73
N VAL A 607 17.59 -38.49 3.53
CA VAL A 607 17.55 -37.10 2.97
C VAL A 607 18.71 -36.84 1.96
N ALA A 608 18.89 -37.53 0.80
CA ALA A 608 20.12 -37.48 -0.08
C ALA A 608 20.07 -36.92 -1.55
N SER A 609 20.57 -35.70 -1.85
CA SER A 609 20.82 -35.10 -3.19
C SER A 609 21.62 -33.75 -3.17
N GLY A 610 22.07 -33.20 -4.31
CA GLY A 610 22.89 -31.98 -4.33
C GLY A 610 22.93 -31.22 -5.66
N THR A 611 23.75 -30.15 -5.71
CA THR A 611 23.67 -29.03 -6.68
C THR A 611 22.37 -28.25 -6.56
N ALA A 612 22.37 -27.20 -5.74
CA ALA A 612 21.30 -26.21 -5.61
C ALA A 612 21.83 -24.81 -5.91
N THR A 613 21.15 -24.08 -6.79
CA THR A 613 21.43 -22.65 -7.04
C THR A 613 20.20 -21.84 -6.66
N GLY A 614 20.33 -20.95 -5.68
CA GLY A 614 19.27 -20.00 -5.36
C GLY A 614 19.13 -18.94 -6.46
N GLY A 615 17.90 -18.52 -6.74
CA GLY A 615 17.63 -17.44 -7.69
C GLY A 615 18.15 -16.10 -7.17
N ALA A 616 18.64 -15.24 -8.07
CA ALA A 616 19.05 -13.89 -7.70
C ALA A 616 17.84 -13.03 -7.25
N GLY A 617 18.10 -12.09 -6.35
CA GLY A 617 17.10 -11.12 -5.90
C GLY A 617 16.73 -10.09 -6.98
N GLY A 618 15.48 -9.63 -6.96
CA GLY A 618 15.00 -8.59 -7.88
C GLY A 618 15.69 -7.24 -7.68
N HIS A 619 15.87 -6.48 -8.75
CA HIS A 619 16.43 -5.14 -8.67
C HIS A 619 15.50 -4.19 -7.90
N GLY A 620 16.07 -3.38 -7.02
CA GLY A 620 15.35 -2.26 -6.40
C GLY A 620 15.03 -1.20 -7.45
N GLY A 621 13.80 -0.69 -7.45
CA GLY A 621 13.35 0.30 -8.43
C GLY A 621 14.18 1.59 -8.40
N ASP A 622 14.38 2.19 -9.56
CA ASP A 622 15.35 3.28 -9.73
C ASP A 622 14.98 4.54 -8.93
N GLY A 623 15.92 4.98 -8.09
CA GLY A 623 15.82 6.26 -7.36
C GLY A 623 16.14 7.47 -8.25
N THR A 624 16.17 8.64 -7.62
CA THR A 624 16.73 9.86 -8.24
C THR A 624 17.83 10.43 -7.35
N THR A 625 18.55 11.45 -7.84
CA THR A 625 19.58 12.15 -7.04
C THR A 625 19.02 12.87 -5.80
N THR A 626 17.69 12.93 -5.64
CA THR A 626 16.98 13.56 -4.52
C THR A 626 15.94 12.66 -3.83
N ALA A 627 15.75 11.42 -4.30
CA ALA A 627 14.76 10.49 -3.75
C ALA A 627 15.34 9.07 -3.68
N ALA A 628 15.14 8.41 -2.54
CA ALA A 628 15.76 7.12 -2.27
C ALA A 628 15.33 6.03 -3.27
N GLY A 629 16.32 5.27 -3.75
CA GLY A 629 16.10 4.08 -4.55
C GLY A 629 15.45 2.95 -3.77
N GLY A 630 14.85 2.02 -4.48
CA GLY A 630 14.28 0.81 -3.89
C GLY A 630 15.33 -0.07 -3.23
N GLN A 631 14.91 -0.81 -2.21
CA GLN A 631 15.70 -1.91 -1.66
C GLN A 631 15.87 -3.00 -2.73
N GLY A 632 17.10 -3.47 -2.95
CA GLY A 632 17.32 -4.68 -3.74
C GLY A 632 16.80 -5.92 -3.01
N GLY A 633 16.20 -6.86 -3.75
CA GLY A 633 15.72 -8.12 -3.21
C GLY A 633 16.89 -8.99 -2.72
N SER A 634 16.68 -9.75 -1.65
CA SER A 634 17.67 -10.73 -1.19
C SER A 634 17.77 -11.91 -2.17
N GLY A 635 18.98 -12.44 -2.34
CA GLY A 635 19.16 -13.70 -3.06
C GLY A 635 18.49 -14.89 -2.36
N GLY A 636 18.01 -15.85 -3.13
CA GLY A 636 17.41 -17.10 -2.64
C GLY A 636 18.45 -18.06 -2.08
N ALA A 637 18.08 -18.87 -1.09
CA ALA A 637 18.97 -19.85 -0.48
C ALA A 637 19.39 -20.96 -1.47
N GLY A 638 20.62 -21.47 -1.29
CA GLY A 638 21.05 -22.75 -1.85
C GLY A 638 21.06 -23.81 -0.75
N GLU A 639 20.00 -24.62 -0.67
CA GLU A 639 19.76 -25.63 0.38
C GLU A 639 19.33 -27.02 -0.21
N ILE A 640 18.91 -28.11 0.46
CA ILE A 640 18.88 -28.63 1.86
C ILE A 640 19.65 -29.98 1.75
N LEU A 641 20.42 -30.48 2.73
CA LEU A 641 20.61 -31.95 2.82
C LEU A 641 20.77 -32.62 4.19
N ALA A 642 20.27 -33.87 4.23
CA ALA A 642 20.33 -34.82 5.32
C ALA A 642 20.36 -36.37 4.92
N THR A 643 21.28 -36.89 4.07
CA THR A 643 21.33 -38.28 3.47
C THR A 643 20.48 -39.51 3.90
N ALA A 644 20.46 -39.93 5.17
CA ALA A 644 20.14 -41.29 5.67
C ALA A 644 19.75 -41.26 7.17
N SER A 645 19.50 -42.40 7.84
CA SER A 645 18.92 -42.47 9.21
C SER A 645 19.66 -41.62 10.26
N ASN A 646 19.19 -40.40 10.51
CA ASN A 646 19.88 -39.31 11.20
C ASN A 646 21.22 -38.83 10.56
N SER A 647 21.84 -39.60 9.66
CA SER A 647 23.14 -39.34 9.01
C SER A 647 23.00 -38.67 7.65
N PHE A 648 23.53 -37.45 7.45
CA PHE A 648 22.82 -36.40 6.75
C PHE A 648 23.63 -35.51 5.63
N ALA A 649 24.32 -35.99 4.54
CA ALA A 649 25.42 -35.30 3.72
C ALA A 649 25.40 -34.92 2.15
N SER A 650 25.68 -33.66 1.66
CA SER A 650 25.58 -33.04 0.25
C SER A 650 26.65 -32.02 -0.24
N GLY A 651 27.00 -32.03 -1.55
CA GLY A 651 27.89 -31.04 -2.18
C GLY A 651 27.26 -30.12 -3.25
N THR A 652 27.94 -28.99 -3.50
CA THR A 652 27.54 -27.85 -4.35
C THR A 652 26.21 -27.21 -3.94
N ALA A 653 26.29 -26.09 -3.23
CA ALA A 653 25.22 -25.11 -3.21
C ALA A 653 25.77 -23.71 -3.50
N THR A 654 24.98 -22.91 -4.19
CA THR A 654 25.30 -21.52 -4.56
C THR A 654 24.12 -20.66 -4.15
N GLY A 655 24.36 -19.72 -3.25
CA GLY A 655 23.36 -18.71 -2.91
C GLY A 655 23.07 -17.82 -4.12
N GLY A 656 21.82 -17.39 -4.27
CA GLY A 656 21.49 -16.33 -5.22
C GLY A 656 22.21 -15.03 -4.83
N ASP A 657 22.67 -14.28 -5.83
CA ASP A 657 23.15 -12.91 -5.63
C ASP A 657 21.99 -12.00 -5.20
N GLY A 658 22.29 -10.97 -4.40
CA GLY A 658 21.33 -9.92 -4.08
C GLY A 658 21.09 -8.98 -5.26
N GLY A 659 19.87 -8.46 -5.39
CA GLY A 659 19.53 -7.54 -6.46
C GLY A 659 20.19 -6.17 -6.28
N ASN A 660 20.73 -5.59 -7.35
CA ASN A 660 21.25 -4.21 -7.34
C ASN A 660 20.14 -3.17 -7.04
N ALA A 661 20.54 -2.00 -6.56
CA ALA A 661 19.71 -0.80 -6.42
C ALA A 661 20.43 0.43 -7.02
N THR A 662 19.67 1.45 -7.44
CA THR A 662 20.21 2.71 -8.00
C THR A 662 19.66 3.95 -7.28
N GLY A 663 20.40 5.05 -7.29
CA GLY A 663 20.18 6.18 -6.38
C GLY A 663 20.58 5.83 -4.94
N THR A 664 20.09 6.56 -3.95
CA THR A 664 20.41 6.30 -2.52
C THR A 664 19.68 5.06 -1.94
N GLY A 665 19.36 4.08 -2.77
CA GLY A 665 18.85 2.78 -2.35
C GLY A 665 19.98 1.90 -1.79
N THR A 666 19.64 0.71 -1.31
CA THR A 666 20.66 -0.26 -0.88
C THR A 666 20.47 -1.59 -1.59
N GLY A 667 21.56 -2.15 -2.11
CA GLY A 667 21.54 -3.44 -2.78
C GLY A 667 21.09 -4.54 -1.82
N GLY A 668 20.41 -5.55 -2.36
CA GLY A 668 19.94 -6.69 -1.58
C GLY A 668 21.12 -7.51 -1.07
N ASN A 669 20.97 -8.15 0.09
CA ASN A 669 21.98 -9.10 0.54
C ASN A 669 22.00 -10.33 -0.38
N GLY A 670 23.18 -10.91 -0.58
CA GLY A 670 23.29 -12.27 -1.10
C GLY A 670 22.60 -13.27 -0.15
N ALA A 671 22.36 -14.48 -0.64
CA ALA A 671 21.56 -15.46 0.09
C ALA A 671 22.05 -15.70 1.54
N LEU A 672 21.17 -15.44 2.51
CA LEU A 672 21.46 -15.55 3.95
C LEU A 672 21.96 -16.94 4.38
N LEU A 673 21.70 -17.97 3.57
CA LEU A 673 22.16 -19.33 3.79
C LEU A 673 22.51 -19.97 2.44
N SER A 674 23.78 -20.30 2.26
CA SER A 674 24.29 -21.07 1.12
C SER A 674 25.07 -22.24 1.72
N ALA A 675 24.37 -23.36 1.89
CA ALA A 675 24.76 -24.37 2.87
C ALA A 675 24.96 -25.74 2.18
N ILE A 676 24.83 -26.92 2.78
CA ILE A 676 23.98 -27.45 3.86
C ILE A 676 24.60 -28.74 4.36
N VAL A 677 24.37 -29.22 5.62
CA VAL A 677 24.35 -30.68 6.03
C VAL A 677 24.53 -31.13 7.50
N THR A 678 24.12 -32.39 7.83
CA THR A 678 24.25 -33.09 9.14
C THR A 678 24.79 -34.63 9.19
N PHE A 679 25.25 -35.28 10.33
CA PHE A 679 26.03 -36.50 10.84
C PHE A 679 25.63 -36.49 12.36
N GLY A 680 25.05 -37.49 13.03
CA GLY A 680 23.95 -38.36 12.62
C GLY A 680 23.60 -39.44 13.66
N PRO A 681 23.85 -40.74 13.38
CA PRO A 681 24.18 -41.74 14.37
C PRO A 681 25.56 -42.39 14.06
N ASN A 682 26.56 -41.71 13.48
CA ASN A 682 26.84 -40.27 13.52
C ASN A 682 27.44 -39.76 12.16
N SER A 683 26.65 -39.52 11.04
CA SER A 683 27.19 -39.25 9.65
C SER A 683 26.72 -38.09 8.54
N GLN A 684 27.03 -36.75 8.12
CA GLN A 684 27.96 -35.45 8.11
C GLN A 684 28.86 -35.33 6.83
N ALA A 685 28.53 -34.40 5.94
CA ALA A 685 29.28 -33.53 5.00
C ALA A 685 30.66 -33.76 4.35
N SER A 686 31.04 -33.15 3.19
CA SER A 686 30.36 -32.51 2.02
C SER A 686 30.45 -30.98 1.76
N GLY A 687 31.03 -30.58 0.61
CA GLY A 687 31.01 -29.24 -0.02
C GLY A 687 31.08 -29.38 -1.56
N ILE A 688 31.33 -28.38 -2.41
CA ILE A 688 31.71 -26.97 -2.24
C ILE A 688 30.48 -26.08 -1.94
N VAL A 689 30.71 -24.88 -1.39
CA VAL A 689 29.72 -23.80 -1.29
C VAL A 689 30.26 -22.47 -1.79
N HIS A 690 29.38 -21.70 -2.42
CA HIS A 690 29.53 -20.25 -2.60
C HIS A 690 28.33 -19.52 -2.00
N GLY A 691 28.59 -18.63 -1.06
CA GLY A 691 27.67 -17.59 -0.65
C GLY A 691 27.33 -16.69 -1.83
N GLY A 692 26.04 -16.37 -2.02
CA GLY A 692 25.64 -15.40 -3.05
C GLY A 692 26.25 -14.03 -2.77
N ASN A 693 26.60 -13.25 -3.79
CA ASN A 693 27.20 -11.94 -3.61
C ASN A 693 26.13 -10.90 -3.22
N GLY A 694 26.53 -9.84 -2.53
CA GLY A 694 25.67 -8.69 -2.28
C GLY A 694 25.40 -7.89 -3.55
N GLY A 695 24.17 -7.39 -3.71
CA GLY A 695 23.80 -6.51 -4.81
C GLY A 695 24.49 -5.15 -4.71
N ALA A 696 24.79 -4.52 -5.85
CA ALA A 696 25.44 -3.21 -5.89
C ALA A 696 24.49 -2.08 -5.47
N GLY A 697 25.03 -1.03 -4.82
CA GLY A 697 24.32 0.21 -4.49
C GLY A 697 24.86 1.39 -5.31
N ILE A 698 24.20 1.70 -6.42
CA ILE A 698 24.71 2.62 -7.45
C ILE A 698 24.20 4.05 -7.22
N ASP A 699 25.04 5.07 -7.37
CA ASP A 699 24.69 6.51 -7.30
C ASP A 699 24.15 7.03 -5.95
N GLY A 700 24.94 6.82 -4.91
CA GLY A 700 24.71 7.29 -3.53
C GLY A 700 24.22 6.20 -2.58
N GLY A 701 24.25 4.93 -3.02
CA GLY A 701 23.70 3.79 -2.30
C GLY A 701 24.67 3.08 -1.37
N VAL A 702 24.16 2.02 -0.75
CA VAL A 702 24.92 1.05 0.06
C VAL A 702 24.88 -0.31 -0.64
N GLY A 703 26.02 -0.98 -0.76
CA GLY A 703 26.09 -2.34 -1.28
C GLY A 703 25.49 -3.33 -0.29
N GLY A 704 24.75 -4.32 -0.79
CA GLY A 704 24.23 -5.41 0.04
C GLY A 704 25.36 -6.26 0.60
N ASN A 705 25.15 -6.91 1.74
CA ASN A 705 26.16 -7.82 2.30
C ASN A 705 26.20 -9.13 1.48
N GLY A 706 27.35 -9.78 1.47
CA GLY A 706 27.48 -11.14 0.97
C GLY A 706 26.60 -12.12 1.75
N GLY A 707 26.15 -13.16 1.06
CA GLY A 707 25.44 -14.29 1.63
C GLY A 707 26.41 -15.26 2.31
N GLN A 708 25.99 -15.83 3.44
CA GLN A 708 26.79 -16.79 4.21
C GLN A 708 27.18 -17.99 3.34
N GLY A 709 28.45 -18.40 3.44
CA GLY A 709 28.97 -19.61 2.80
C GLY A 709 29.40 -20.62 3.87
N ASP A 710 28.53 -21.57 4.18
CA ASP A 710 28.80 -22.60 5.19
C ASP A 710 29.64 -23.76 4.59
N ILE A 711 29.88 -24.91 5.24
CA ILE A 711 28.96 -25.84 5.88
C ILE A 711 29.64 -26.70 6.98
N ILE A 712 29.22 -27.98 7.10
CA ILE A 712 30.01 -29.16 7.45
C ILE A 712 30.18 -29.37 8.97
N ALA A 713 29.70 -30.46 9.58
CA ALA A 713 29.62 -30.52 11.07
C ALA A 713 29.77 -31.96 11.73
N ASN A 714 29.44 -32.27 13.02
CA ASN A 714 28.93 -33.59 13.57
C ASN A 714 28.17 -33.46 14.93
N GLY A 715 27.37 -34.45 15.31
CA GLY A 715 27.28 -34.95 16.71
C GLY A 715 27.99 -36.31 16.79
N GLY A 716 29.29 -36.29 17.10
CA GLY A 716 30.29 -37.27 16.64
C GLY A 716 31.58 -36.55 16.22
N GLY A 717 32.24 -36.92 15.11
CA GLY A 717 33.35 -36.13 14.50
C GLY A 717 33.27 -35.91 12.98
N VAL A 718 33.33 -34.63 12.57
CA VAL A 718 33.31 -33.77 11.32
C VAL A 718 34.22 -34.19 10.11
N ALA A 719 33.73 -34.52 8.90
CA ALA A 719 33.03 -33.77 7.82
C ALA A 719 33.97 -32.80 7.04
N SER A 720 33.84 -32.70 5.69
CA SER A 720 34.85 -32.04 4.81
C SER A 720 34.32 -31.24 3.60
N GLY A 721 34.97 -30.11 3.24
CA GLY A 721 34.66 -29.33 2.02
C GLY A 721 35.42 -27.99 1.87
N THR A 722 35.03 -27.19 0.87
CA THR A 722 35.37 -25.75 0.73
C THR A 722 34.10 -24.93 0.83
N GLY A 723 34.11 -23.87 1.62
CA GLY A 723 32.97 -22.97 1.82
C GLY A 723 33.46 -21.54 1.73
N GLN A 724 32.98 -20.84 0.71
CA GLN A 724 33.35 -19.47 0.42
C GLN A 724 32.17 -18.56 0.74
N GLY A 725 32.37 -17.58 1.62
CA GLY A 725 31.39 -16.54 1.88
C GLY A 725 31.22 -15.64 0.65
N GLY A 726 30.00 -15.17 0.40
CA GLY A 726 29.73 -14.26 -0.71
C GLY A 726 30.44 -12.93 -0.51
N ASN A 727 30.84 -12.29 -1.60
CA ASN A 727 31.44 -10.96 -1.52
C ASN A 727 30.37 -9.91 -1.25
N GLY A 728 30.75 -8.83 -0.58
CA GLY A 728 29.89 -7.66 -0.42
C GLY A 728 29.68 -6.91 -1.74
N GLY A 729 28.48 -6.37 -1.92
CA GLY A 729 28.15 -5.58 -3.10
C GLY A 729 28.95 -4.29 -3.17
N THR A 730 29.37 -3.89 -4.36
CA THR A 730 30.05 -2.62 -4.60
C THR A 730 29.07 -1.44 -4.46
N ALA A 731 29.59 -0.28 -4.08
CA ALA A 731 28.80 0.93 -3.92
C ALA A 731 29.42 2.12 -4.65
N THR A 732 28.60 2.97 -5.26
CA THR A 732 29.08 4.14 -6.00
C THR A 732 28.37 5.43 -5.61
N GLY A 733 28.98 6.57 -5.91
CA GLY A 733 28.44 7.89 -5.59
C GLY A 733 28.83 8.43 -4.21
N THR A 734 28.35 9.62 -3.88
CA THR A 734 28.78 10.37 -2.69
C THR A 734 28.39 9.67 -1.39
N ASN A 735 29.33 9.53 -0.45
CA ASN A 735 29.15 8.84 0.84
C ASN A 735 28.68 7.38 0.74
N SER A 736 28.92 6.72 -0.41
CA SER A 736 28.54 5.31 -0.61
C SER A 736 29.19 4.36 0.41
N VAL A 737 28.58 3.22 0.70
CA VAL A 737 29.17 2.23 1.63
C VAL A 737 29.16 0.86 0.97
N GLY A 738 30.33 0.26 0.78
CA GLY A 738 30.45 -1.10 0.26
C GLY A 738 29.88 -2.12 1.23
N GLY A 739 29.19 -3.13 0.70
CA GLY A 739 28.64 -4.21 1.53
C GLY A 739 29.74 -5.03 2.19
N ASN A 740 29.47 -5.61 3.35
CA ASN A 740 30.44 -6.52 3.97
C ASN A 740 30.42 -7.87 3.25
N GLY A 741 31.56 -8.55 3.17
CA GLY A 741 31.60 -9.96 2.79
C GLY A 741 30.95 -10.84 3.86
N ALA A 742 30.69 -12.10 3.52
CA ALA A 742 30.15 -13.10 4.44
C ALA A 742 31.23 -14.06 4.96
N THR A 743 30.95 -14.77 6.04
CA THR A 743 31.86 -15.82 6.51
C THR A 743 31.85 -16.98 5.53
N GLY A 744 33.05 -17.45 5.16
CA GLY A 744 33.30 -18.73 4.54
C GLY A 744 33.71 -19.71 5.62
N SER A 745 32.72 -20.32 6.26
CA SER A 745 32.94 -21.26 7.36
C SER A 745 32.76 -22.67 6.88
N VAL A 746 33.78 -23.48 7.12
CA VAL A 746 33.68 -24.92 7.01
C VAL A 746 34.18 -25.48 8.33
N GLN A 747 33.24 -25.84 9.23
CA GLN A 747 33.40 -26.81 10.32
C GLN A 747 32.98 -26.45 11.76
N GLN A 748 32.93 -27.48 12.64
CA GLN A 748 32.10 -27.58 13.84
C GLN A 748 32.79 -28.54 14.86
N GLY A 749 32.42 -28.62 16.14
CA GLY A 749 31.21 -28.03 16.71
C GLY A 749 31.27 -27.31 18.04
N TYR A 750 30.62 -26.15 17.99
CA TYR A 750 29.83 -25.51 19.03
C TYR A 750 28.73 -24.67 18.30
N PRO A 751 27.59 -24.30 18.91
CA PRO A 751 27.47 -23.86 20.31
C PRO A 751 26.37 -24.50 21.19
N HIS A 752 26.72 -24.69 22.47
CA HIS A 752 25.87 -24.66 23.68
C HIS A 752 24.49 -25.37 23.69
N GLY A 753 24.41 -26.59 24.24
CA GLY A 753 23.12 -27.22 24.64
C GLY A 753 23.18 -28.70 25.06
N ALA A 754 23.89 -29.03 26.14
CA ALA A 754 24.10 -30.42 26.62
C ALA A 754 22.79 -31.19 26.94
N PRO A 755 22.76 -32.55 26.89
CA PRO A 755 23.90 -33.46 26.95
C PRO A 755 24.13 -34.37 25.72
N TYR A 756 25.39 -34.43 25.28
CA TYR A 756 25.91 -35.37 24.28
C TYR A 756 26.54 -36.60 24.98
N THR A 757 26.56 -37.78 24.34
CA THR A 757 26.81 -39.05 25.04
C THR A 757 27.96 -39.93 24.53
N GLY A 758 28.79 -39.49 23.56
CA GLY A 758 30.01 -40.24 23.22
C GLY A 758 30.85 -39.76 22.01
N THR A 759 31.88 -38.97 22.31
CA THR A 759 33.13 -38.73 21.54
C THR A 759 33.14 -38.98 20.02
N GLY A 760 33.16 -37.91 19.24
CA GLY A 760 34.08 -37.80 18.10
C GLY A 760 34.95 -36.54 18.20
N GLY A 761 35.68 -36.19 17.13
CA GLY A 761 36.57 -35.01 17.14
C GLY A 761 37.50 -34.92 15.91
N THR A 762 37.56 -33.73 15.30
CA THR A 762 37.68 -33.63 13.83
C THR A 762 37.41 -32.21 13.31
N ALA A 763 38.06 -31.82 12.21
CA ALA A 763 37.45 -31.25 11.00
C ALA A 763 38.50 -31.04 9.89
N ASN A 764 38.13 -31.12 8.60
CA ASN A 764 39.11 -31.00 7.49
C ASN A 764 38.60 -30.25 6.25
N GLY A 765 39.09 -29.04 5.95
CA GLY A 765 38.51 -28.21 4.87
C GLY A 765 39.22 -26.91 4.52
N THR A 766 38.56 -26.07 3.72
CA THR A 766 39.01 -24.71 3.36
C THR A 766 37.90 -23.68 3.57
N GLY A 767 38.11 -22.73 4.48
CA GLY A 767 37.18 -21.64 4.76
C GLY A 767 37.67 -20.33 4.16
N ILE A 768 36.91 -19.74 3.22
CA ILE A 768 37.29 -18.53 2.49
C ILE A 768 36.27 -17.42 2.77
N GLY A 769 36.61 -16.48 3.64
CA GLY A 769 35.77 -15.31 3.88
C GLY A 769 35.55 -14.51 2.61
N GLY A 770 34.31 -14.06 2.40
CA GLY A 770 33.98 -13.15 1.31
C GLY A 770 34.69 -11.81 1.48
N ALA A 771 35.13 -11.23 0.36
CA ALA A 771 35.70 -9.89 0.35
C ALA A 771 34.62 -8.82 0.60
N GLY A 772 35.02 -7.70 1.17
CA GLY A 772 34.16 -6.52 1.27
C GLY A 772 34.02 -5.82 -0.08
N GLY A 773 32.85 -5.24 -0.35
CA GLY A 773 32.59 -4.49 -1.57
C GLY A 773 33.33 -3.15 -1.60
N ASP A 774 33.80 -2.75 -2.79
CA ASP A 774 34.43 -1.44 -3.00
C ASP A 774 33.42 -0.28 -2.86
N ALA A 775 33.92 0.90 -2.51
CA ALA A 775 33.17 2.16 -2.45
C ALA A 775 33.83 3.29 -3.26
N SER A 776 33.05 4.31 -3.64
CA SER A 776 33.57 5.53 -4.26
C SER A 776 32.96 6.81 -3.67
N GLY A 777 33.32 7.98 -4.20
CA GLY A 777 32.71 9.26 -3.81
C GLY A 777 32.87 9.68 -2.34
N GLY A 778 33.95 9.26 -1.67
CA GLY A 778 34.23 9.55 -0.25
C GLY A 778 33.67 8.51 0.71
N GLY A 779 33.22 7.37 0.18
CA GLY A 779 32.59 6.29 0.92
C GLY A 779 33.46 5.47 1.88
N GLN A 780 32.85 4.45 2.49
CA GLN A 780 33.56 3.43 3.26
C GLN A 780 33.55 2.11 2.50
N GLY A 781 34.72 1.51 2.28
CA GLY A 781 34.83 0.17 1.74
C GLY A 781 34.27 -0.86 2.73
N GLY A 782 33.58 -1.88 2.22
CA GLY A 782 33.00 -2.93 3.05
C GLY A 782 34.08 -3.78 3.73
N ASN A 783 33.77 -4.37 4.88
CA ASN A 783 34.71 -5.26 5.55
C ASN A 783 34.71 -6.63 4.89
N GLY A 784 35.89 -7.20 4.67
CA GLY A 784 36.04 -8.63 4.42
C GLY A 784 35.76 -9.42 5.71
N ASN A 785 35.38 -10.68 5.57
CA ASN A 785 34.81 -11.45 6.69
C ASN A 785 35.52 -12.81 6.88
N GLN A 786 35.04 -13.65 7.80
CA GLN A 786 35.86 -14.73 8.36
C GLN A 786 36.05 -15.91 7.39
N GLY A 787 37.29 -16.39 7.25
CA GLY A 787 37.57 -17.77 6.83
C GLY A 787 37.73 -18.66 8.04
N LEU A 788 36.95 -19.74 8.15
CA LEU A 788 36.90 -20.58 9.34
C LEU A 788 37.03 -22.07 9.02
N VAL A 789 37.97 -22.73 9.68
CA VAL A 789 38.13 -24.19 9.78
C VAL A 789 38.15 -24.57 11.27
N LEU A 790 37.10 -25.23 11.75
CA LEU A 790 36.86 -25.42 13.19
C LEU A 790 36.57 -26.87 13.55
N ALA A 791 37.18 -27.39 14.60
CA ALA A 791 37.00 -28.75 15.10
C ALA A 791 36.57 -28.74 16.58
N GLY A 792 35.43 -29.36 16.87
CA GLY A 792 34.89 -29.49 18.23
C GLY A 792 34.97 -30.90 18.81
N GLU A 793 34.33 -31.06 19.98
CA GLU A 793 34.27 -32.27 20.81
C GLU A 793 35.63 -32.78 21.35
N THR A 794 35.58 -33.73 22.29
CA THR A 794 36.75 -34.21 23.04
C THR A 794 37.65 -35.05 22.13
N GLY A 795 38.74 -34.45 21.65
CA GLY A 795 39.60 -34.98 20.59
C GLY A 795 39.49 -34.22 19.26
N GLY A 796 38.88 -33.03 19.24
CA GLY A 796 38.74 -32.17 18.07
C GLY A 796 40.04 -31.92 17.29
N SER A 797 40.15 -32.42 16.05
CA SER A 797 41.36 -32.29 15.21
C SER A 797 41.11 -31.46 13.95
N ALA A 798 41.35 -30.15 14.00
CA ALA A 798 41.23 -29.25 12.86
C ALA A 798 42.43 -29.35 11.91
N THR A 799 42.15 -29.52 10.62
CA THR A 799 43.16 -29.65 9.56
C THR A 799 42.72 -28.83 8.36
N GLY A 800 43.41 -27.76 7.96
CA GLY A 800 42.94 -27.02 6.78
C GLY A 800 43.56 -25.66 6.54
N ILE A 801 42.91 -24.92 5.64
CA ILE A 801 43.33 -23.58 5.22
C ILE A 801 42.19 -22.60 5.49
N ALA A 802 42.48 -21.52 6.20
CA ALA A 802 41.57 -20.42 6.42
C ALA A 802 42.11 -19.14 5.78
N HIS A 803 41.30 -18.51 4.93
CA HIS A 803 41.56 -17.20 4.34
C HIS A 803 40.49 -16.22 4.78
N GLY A 804 40.87 -15.17 5.49
CA GLY A 804 39.98 -14.04 5.72
C GLY A 804 39.77 -13.27 4.42
N GLY A 805 38.55 -12.82 4.15
CA GLY A 805 38.27 -12.02 2.95
C GLY A 805 38.98 -10.67 3.00
N ASP A 806 39.41 -10.15 1.85
CA ASP A 806 40.02 -8.82 1.78
C ASP A 806 38.99 -7.70 2.05
N GLY A 807 39.43 -6.59 2.63
CA GLY A 807 38.61 -5.40 2.80
C GLY A 807 38.43 -4.63 1.48
N GLY A 808 37.21 -4.14 1.22
CA GLY A 808 36.91 -3.37 0.02
C GLY A 808 37.68 -2.05 -0.03
N ALA A 809 38.13 -1.66 -1.21
CA ALA A 809 38.79 -0.37 -1.42
C ALA A 809 37.78 0.78 -1.37
N ALA A 810 38.26 1.99 -1.09
CA ALA A 810 37.44 3.21 -1.11
C ALA A 810 38.18 4.33 -1.85
N SER A 811 37.52 5.02 -2.78
CA SER A 811 38.22 5.68 -3.91
C SER A 811 38.04 7.21 -4.05
N ALA A 812 37.93 7.95 -2.95
CA ALA A 812 37.99 9.43 -2.99
C ALA A 812 38.35 10.09 -1.66
N ALA A 813 38.58 11.41 -1.69
CA ALA A 813 39.04 12.23 -0.58
C ALA A 813 38.29 11.99 0.74
N GLY A 814 39.02 11.58 1.80
CA GLY A 814 38.48 11.35 3.14
C GLY A 814 37.82 9.98 3.37
N ALA A 815 37.80 9.10 2.35
CA ALA A 815 37.28 7.74 2.45
C ALA A 815 38.06 6.85 3.45
N THR A 816 37.50 5.68 3.76
CA THR A 816 38.23 4.63 4.50
C THR A 816 38.09 3.28 3.82
N GLY A 817 39.21 2.62 3.52
CA GLY A 817 39.20 1.23 3.09
C GLY A 817 38.66 0.30 4.18
N GLY A 818 37.94 -0.74 3.78
CA GLY A 818 37.34 -1.72 4.69
C GLY A 818 38.39 -2.57 5.39
N LYS A 819 38.04 -3.18 6.53
CA LYS A 819 38.97 -4.10 7.22
C LYS A 819 39.05 -5.44 6.51
N GLY A 820 40.21 -6.07 6.57
CA GLY A 820 40.37 -7.47 6.23
C GLY A 820 39.69 -8.39 7.25
N GLY A 821 39.19 -9.51 6.78
CA GLY A 821 38.52 -10.53 7.57
C GLY A 821 39.50 -11.42 8.34
N GLN A 822 39.02 -12.06 9.40
CA GLN A 822 39.84 -12.97 10.20
C GLN A 822 40.01 -14.33 9.51
N ALA A 823 41.14 -15.00 9.71
CA ALA A 823 41.33 -16.40 9.38
C ALA A 823 41.52 -17.22 10.65
N GLN A 824 40.81 -18.34 10.76
CA GLN A 824 40.89 -19.22 11.93
C GLN A 824 40.93 -20.71 11.54
N VAL A 825 41.99 -21.41 11.95
CA VAL A 825 42.04 -22.87 12.07
C VAL A 825 42.05 -23.22 13.56
N THR A 826 41.11 -24.00 14.10
CA THR A 826 41.05 -24.24 15.56
C THR A 826 40.50 -25.60 15.95
N GLY A 827 41.25 -26.34 16.78
CA GLY A 827 40.81 -27.59 17.40
C GLY A 827 40.55 -27.46 18.90
N LEU A 828 39.31 -27.66 19.33
CA LEU A 828 38.97 -27.73 20.75
C LEU A 828 39.39 -29.09 21.31
N TRP A 829 40.05 -29.09 22.48
CA TRP A 829 40.35 -30.29 23.27
C TRP A 829 41.10 -31.41 22.50
N GLY A 830 41.83 -31.06 21.44
CA GLY A 830 42.51 -31.99 20.53
C GLY A 830 43.68 -31.33 19.79
N SER A 831 43.67 -31.34 18.46
CA SER A 831 44.79 -30.88 17.60
C SER A 831 44.41 -29.83 16.56
N ALA A 832 45.38 -29.02 16.15
CA ALA A 832 45.25 -28.09 15.02
C ALA A 832 46.49 -28.12 14.12
N THR A 833 46.26 -28.13 12.80
CA THR A 833 47.30 -28.19 11.76
C THR A 833 46.84 -27.44 10.50
N GLY A 834 47.76 -26.73 9.85
CA GLY A 834 47.49 -25.97 8.63
C GLY A 834 47.55 -24.45 8.83
N ASP A 835 46.98 -23.72 7.87
CA ASP A 835 47.35 -22.33 7.58
C ASP A 835 46.17 -21.37 7.79
N ALA A 836 46.37 -20.31 8.56
CA ALA A 836 45.41 -19.23 8.74
C ALA A 836 46.02 -17.89 8.29
N THR A 837 45.57 -17.37 7.14
CA THR A 837 46.01 -16.10 6.57
C THR A 837 44.86 -15.09 6.61
N GLY A 838 44.94 -14.12 7.52
CA GLY A 838 43.93 -13.07 7.63
C GLY A 838 43.93 -12.16 6.39
N GLY A 839 42.75 -11.63 6.05
CA GLY A 839 42.56 -10.82 4.85
C GLY A 839 43.29 -9.49 4.91
N THR A 840 43.67 -8.94 3.76
CA THR A 840 44.31 -7.62 3.69
C THR A 840 43.29 -6.51 3.90
N GLY A 841 43.73 -5.38 4.45
CA GLY A 841 42.91 -4.17 4.58
C GLY A 841 42.75 -3.48 3.23
N GLY A 842 41.55 -2.95 2.97
CA GLY A 842 41.24 -2.26 1.73
C GLY A 842 42.04 -0.98 1.54
N ALA A 843 42.39 -0.67 0.29
CA ALA A 843 43.11 0.56 -0.04
C ALA A 843 42.20 1.80 0.12
N GLY A 844 42.70 2.84 0.78
CA GLY A 844 41.93 4.04 1.11
C GLY A 844 41.80 5.07 -0.01
N ASN A 845 42.60 4.95 -1.09
CA ASN A 845 42.56 5.67 -2.39
C ASN A 845 41.90 7.08 -2.41
N GLY A 846 42.24 7.90 -1.41
CA GLY A 846 41.75 9.26 -1.15
C GLY A 846 41.64 9.58 0.35
N GLY A 847 41.61 8.54 1.20
CA GLY A 847 41.76 8.63 2.65
C GLY A 847 42.49 7.43 3.23
N ASN A 848 42.07 6.97 4.42
CA ASN A 848 42.83 6.00 5.22
C ASN A 848 42.68 4.57 4.72
N GLY A 849 43.78 3.81 4.72
CA GLY A 849 43.76 2.37 4.45
C GLY A 849 43.13 1.57 5.60
N GLY A 850 42.45 0.48 5.26
CA GLY A 850 41.83 -0.43 6.22
C GLY A 850 42.84 -1.23 7.03
N ALA A 851 42.48 -1.66 8.24
CA ALA A 851 43.27 -2.64 8.98
C ALA A 851 43.23 -4.01 8.30
N GLY A 852 44.32 -4.77 8.33
CA GLY A 852 44.26 -6.20 8.02
C GLY A 852 43.43 -6.98 9.06
N GLY A 853 43.00 -8.19 8.72
CA GLY A 853 42.39 -9.13 9.66
C GLY A 853 43.42 -10.11 10.23
N ASP A 854 43.21 -10.59 11.46
CA ASP A 854 44.14 -11.51 12.11
C ASP A 854 44.13 -12.92 11.48
N GLY A 855 45.27 -13.63 11.54
CA GLY A 855 45.37 -15.06 11.26
C GLY A 855 45.67 -15.86 12.52
N TRP A 856 44.83 -16.86 12.85
CA TRP A 856 44.90 -17.66 14.09
C TRP A 856 44.90 -19.16 13.82
N VAL A 857 45.90 -19.89 14.34
CA VAL A 857 45.89 -21.36 14.44
C VAL A 857 45.96 -21.76 15.91
N ALA A 858 44.94 -22.43 16.44
CA ALA A 858 44.82 -22.60 17.89
C ALA A 858 44.31 -23.97 18.37
N VAL A 859 44.69 -24.33 19.60
CA VAL A 859 43.98 -25.32 20.42
C VAL A 859 43.51 -24.72 21.75
N ASN A 860 42.25 -24.95 22.08
CA ASN A 860 41.53 -24.34 23.22
C ASN A 860 41.18 -25.41 24.27
N ASN A 861 41.38 -25.14 25.57
CA ASN A 861 41.17 -26.13 26.63
C ASN A 861 41.00 -25.56 28.06
N ASP A 862 39.85 -25.82 28.67
CA ASP A 862 39.48 -25.43 30.05
C ASP A 862 39.98 -26.38 31.15
N THR A 863 40.53 -27.55 30.80
CA THR A 863 40.99 -28.55 31.79
C THR A 863 42.41 -29.04 31.50
N SER A 864 43.12 -29.55 32.51
CA SER A 864 44.53 -29.94 32.41
C SER A 864 44.75 -31.29 31.69
N ALA A 865 44.10 -31.49 30.54
CA ALA A 865 44.20 -32.70 29.73
C ALA A 865 45.55 -32.75 28.99
N LEU A 866 46.37 -33.76 29.30
CA LEU A 866 47.65 -34.02 28.64
C LEU A 866 47.40 -34.55 27.21
N GLY A 867 47.66 -33.73 26.19
CA GLY A 867 47.68 -34.21 24.80
C GLY A 867 47.41 -33.17 23.70
N SER A 868 46.74 -32.05 24.02
CA SER A 868 46.35 -31.06 23.00
C SER A 868 47.55 -30.38 22.34
N GLN A 869 47.57 -30.24 21.01
CA GLN A 869 48.75 -29.79 20.27
C GLN A 869 48.43 -28.98 19.01
N VAL A 870 49.19 -27.90 18.76
CA VAL A 870 49.33 -27.34 17.41
C VAL A 870 50.56 -27.96 16.75
N ILE A 871 50.40 -28.56 15.58
CA ILE A 871 51.48 -29.21 14.83
C ILE A 871 51.50 -28.63 13.42
N ASN A 872 52.65 -28.09 12.99
CA ASN A 872 52.82 -27.44 11.68
C ASN A 872 51.74 -26.36 11.42
N GLY A 873 51.36 -25.58 12.42
CA GLY A 873 50.43 -24.46 12.24
C GLY A 873 51.14 -23.24 11.66
N SER A 874 50.55 -22.57 10.66
CA SER A 874 51.04 -21.29 10.13
C SER A 874 50.00 -20.20 10.33
N ALA A 875 50.35 -19.13 11.03
CA ALA A 875 49.41 -18.05 11.35
C ALA A 875 49.94 -16.71 10.85
N THR A 876 49.37 -16.19 9.76
CA THR A 876 49.79 -14.94 9.11
C THR A 876 48.70 -13.88 9.28
N GLY A 877 49.03 -12.78 9.96
CA GLY A 877 48.17 -11.60 10.02
C GLY A 877 48.10 -10.91 8.65
N GLY A 878 46.91 -10.46 8.27
CA GLY A 878 46.71 -9.69 7.04
C GLY A 878 47.44 -8.35 7.05
N ASN A 879 47.90 -7.93 5.87
CA ASN A 879 48.55 -6.63 5.69
C ASN A 879 47.55 -5.49 5.83
N GLY A 880 47.98 -4.35 6.36
CA GLY A 880 47.19 -3.12 6.34
C GLY A 880 47.09 -2.52 4.95
N GLY A 881 45.93 -1.95 4.61
CA GLY A 881 45.70 -1.30 3.33
C GLY A 881 46.50 -0.02 3.16
N ALA A 882 46.85 0.33 1.92
CA ALA A 882 47.53 1.58 1.63
C ALA A 882 46.61 2.79 1.89
N GLY A 883 47.16 3.85 2.49
CA GLY A 883 46.56 5.18 2.49
C GLY A 883 46.60 5.78 1.09
N GLY A 884 45.63 6.64 0.77
CA GLY A 884 45.48 7.21 -0.57
C GLY A 884 45.89 8.67 -0.71
N VAL A 885 45.92 9.13 -1.97
CA VAL A 885 46.41 10.46 -2.37
C VAL A 885 45.33 11.54 -2.29
N ASP A 886 45.73 12.76 -1.93
CA ASP A 886 44.92 13.99 -1.95
C ASP A 886 43.55 13.90 -1.24
N GLY A 887 43.56 13.88 0.09
CA GLY A 887 42.39 14.15 0.92
C GLY A 887 41.90 15.61 0.82
N ALA A 888 40.72 15.90 1.38
CA ALA A 888 40.06 17.21 1.31
C ALA A 888 40.84 18.30 2.09
N GLY A 889 41.81 18.92 1.41
CA GLY A 889 42.78 19.85 1.99
C GLY A 889 44.23 19.66 1.50
N GLY A 890 44.52 18.60 0.74
CA GLY A 890 45.87 18.30 0.25
C GLY A 890 46.76 17.65 1.31
N ASN A 891 46.21 16.70 2.08
CA ASN A 891 46.98 15.82 2.97
C ASN A 891 46.81 14.37 2.51
N GLY A 892 47.84 13.55 2.68
CA GLY A 892 47.78 12.12 2.38
C GLY A 892 47.05 11.31 3.46
N GLY A 893 46.38 10.23 3.06
CA GLY A 893 45.70 9.32 3.99
C GLY A 893 46.68 8.41 4.76
N ASN A 894 46.32 8.01 5.98
CA ASN A 894 47.12 7.11 6.79
C ASN A 894 47.12 5.69 6.20
N GLY A 895 48.25 4.99 6.32
CA GLY A 895 48.31 3.54 6.09
C GLY A 895 47.60 2.74 7.18
N GLY A 896 46.94 1.66 6.79
CA GLY A 896 46.22 0.77 7.70
C GLY A 896 47.15 -0.08 8.57
N THR A 897 46.67 -0.51 9.74
CA THR A 897 47.43 -1.38 10.65
C THR A 897 47.56 -2.80 10.09
N GLY A 898 48.77 -3.37 10.13
CA GLY A 898 48.97 -4.81 9.93
C GLY A 898 48.43 -5.61 11.12
N ALA A 899 47.95 -6.82 10.86
CA ALA A 899 47.21 -7.63 11.83
C ALA A 899 48.06 -8.70 12.53
N LYS A 900 47.49 -9.37 13.53
CA LYS A 900 48.20 -10.38 14.32
C LYS A 900 48.30 -11.72 13.59
N GLY A 901 49.48 -12.34 13.63
CA GLY A 901 49.68 -13.77 13.39
C GLY A 901 49.79 -14.53 14.71
N ALA A 902 48.90 -15.47 14.97
CA ALA A 902 48.77 -16.15 16.27
C ALA A 902 48.75 -17.68 16.15
N VAL A 903 49.81 -18.35 16.61
CA VAL A 903 49.74 -19.77 16.98
C VAL A 903 49.54 -19.86 18.50
N TYR A 904 48.49 -20.53 18.95
CA TYR A 904 48.14 -20.55 20.38
C TYR A 904 47.73 -21.93 20.90
N ALA A 905 48.47 -22.43 21.89
CA ALA A 905 48.11 -23.61 22.67
C ALA A 905 47.87 -23.23 24.14
N GLN A 906 46.76 -23.70 24.70
CA GLN A 906 46.32 -23.42 26.08
C GLN A 906 46.66 -24.52 27.08
N SER A 907 46.66 -24.16 28.37
CA SER A 907 46.50 -25.08 29.52
C SER A 907 47.39 -26.33 29.54
N GLY A 908 48.62 -26.22 29.03
CA GLY A 908 49.62 -27.31 28.98
C GLY A 908 49.76 -28.01 27.63
N GLY A 909 48.92 -27.70 26.63
CA GLY A 909 49.08 -28.17 25.25
C GLY A 909 50.26 -27.52 24.53
N ILE A 910 50.89 -28.23 23.58
CA ILE A 910 52.20 -27.87 22.99
C ILE A 910 52.05 -27.33 21.56
N SER A 911 52.82 -26.31 21.18
CA SER A 911 53.04 -25.93 19.77
C SER A 911 54.38 -26.45 19.25
N ALA A 912 54.34 -27.27 18.20
CA ALA A 912 55.51 -27.88 17.56
C ALA A 912 55.60 -27.49 16.07
N ASN A 913 56.82 -27.23 15.57
CA ASN A 913 57.13 -26.91 14.16
C ASN A 913 56.24 -25.79 13.54
N SER A 914 55.66 -24.93 14.36
CA SER A 914 54.64 -23.96 13.95
C SER A 914 55.26 -22.56 13.76
N THR A 915 54.67 -21.74 12.89
CA THR A 915 55.17 -20.40 12.53
C THR A 915 54.08 -19.36 12.66
N ALA A 916 54.46 -18.12 12.97
CA ALA A 916 53.55 -16.99 13.04
C ALA A 916 54.23 -15.73 12.49
N PHE A 917 53.50 -14.99 11.66
CA PHE A 917 53.97 -13.76 11.02
C PHE A 917 52.94 -12.64 11.27
N GLY A 918 53.41 -11.49 11.75
CA GLY A 918 52.57 -10.29 11.82
C GLY A 918 52.39 -9.68 10.43
N GLY A 919 51.20 -9.17 10.15
CA GLY A 919 50.93 -8.46 8.89
C GLY A 919 51.74 -7.18 8.79
N VAL A 920 52.17 -6.82 7.58
CA VAL A 920 52.89 -5.57 7.31
C VAL A 920 51.91 -4.39 7.41
N GLY A 921 52.34 -3.27 7.98
CA GLY A 921 51.55 -2.04 7.99
C GLY A 921 51.45 -1.43 6.59
N GLY A 922 50.29 -0.88 6.24
CA GLY A 922 50.07 -0.26 4.94
C GLY A 922 50.94 0.99 4.75
N ASN A 923 51.36 1.27 3.52
CA ASN A 923 52.05 2.53 3.20
C ASN A 923 51.12 3.73 3.41
N GLY A 924 51.69 4.88 3.77
CA GLY A 924 50.95 6.15 3.76
C GLY A 924 50.68 6.65 2.35
N GLY A 925 49.65 7.49 2.20
CA GLY A 925 49.35 8.14 0.92
C GLY A 925 50.16 9.43 0.72
N ASN A 926 50.52 9.73 -0.53
CA ASN A 926 51.21 10.98 -0.87
C ASN A 926 50.27 12.19 -0.71
N GLY A 927 50.75 13.28 -0.11
CA GLY A 927 49.94 14.47 0.19
C GLY A 927 49.84 15.53 -0.90
N GLY A 928 50.41 15.30 -2.08
CA GLY A 928 50.35 16.22 -3.21
C GLY A 928 51.02 17.57 -2.95
N VAL A 929 50.24 18.54 -2.43
CA VAL A 929 50.69 19.89 -2.06
C VAL A 929 50.89 20.11 -0.56
N GLY A 930 50.47 19.17 0.28
CA GLY A 930 50.71 19.17 1.73
C GLY A 930 51.35 17.86 2.21
N PRO A 931 51.42 17.62 3.54
CA PRO A 931 52.10 16.46 4.11
C PRO A 931 51.47 15.13 3.68
N GLY A 932 52.32 14.15 3.36
CA GLY A 932 51.93 12.75 3.21
C GLY A 932 51.42 12.15 4.52
N GLY A 933 50.63 11.08 4.39
CA GLY A 933 50.12 10.35 5.54
C GLY A 933 51.18 9.44 6.15
N PRO A 934 51.18 9.22 7.48
CA PRO A 934 52.02 8.19 8.09
C PRO A 934 51.63 6.79 7.61
N GLY A 935 52.62 5.92 7.41
CA GLY A 935 52.38 4.50 7.23
C GLY A 935 51.85 3.84 8.51
N GLY A 936 51.14 2.73 8.33
CA GLY A 936 50.61 1.94 9.44
C GLY A 936 51.70 1.15 10.17
N PRO A 937 51.49 0.82 11.47
CA PRO A 937 52.33 -0.14 12.18
C PRO A 937 52.09 -1.56 11.66
N GLY A 938 53.14 -2.38 11.64
CA GLY A 938 53.02 -3.82 11.47
C GLY A 938 52.39 -4.51 12.70
N GLY A 939 51.74 -5.64 12.48
CA GLY A 939 51.07 -6.41 13.53
C GLY A 939 52.02 -7.34 14.31
N PRO A 940 51.58 -7.88 15.46
CA PRO A 940 52.39 -8.78 16.28
C PRO A 940 52.34 -10.24 15.80
N ALA A 941 53.47 -10.95 15.92
CA ALA A 941 53.53 -12.41 15.81
C ALA A 941 53.50 -13.06 17.22
N THR A 942 52.93 -14.26 17.36
CA THR A 942 52.92 -15.00 18.65
C THR A 942 52.88 -16.51 18.44
N VAL A 943 53.68 -17.27 19.20
CA VAL A 943 53.63 -18.73 19.35
C VAL A 943 53.76 -19.08 20.85
N THR A 944 52.98 -20.01 21.39
CA THR A 944 53.00 -20.36 22.84
C THR A 944 53.35 -21.82 23.13
N ASN A 945 53.86 -22.08 24.35
CA ASN A 945 54.20 -23.40 24.91
C ASN A 945 54.94 -24.34 23.95
N THR A 946 56.17 -23.96 23.62
CA THR A 946 56.78 -24.26 22.32
C THR A 946 57.90 -25.30 22.35
N SER A 947 58.01 -26.12 21.29
CA SER A 947 59.19 -26.94 21.01
C SER A 947 59.60 -26.85 19.53
N GLY A 948 60.86 -26.55 19.26
CA GLY A 948 61.44 -26.57 17.90
C GLY A 948 60.83 -25.59 16.89
N VAL A 949 60.90 -24.28 17.15
CA VAL A 949 60.21 -23.24 16.36
C VAL A 949 61.13 -22.10 15.92
N THR A 950 60.83 -21.53 14.76
CA THR A 950 61.33 -20.23 14.29
C THR A 950 60.20 -19.20 14.42
N VAL A 951 60.45 -18.09 15.11
CA VAL A 951 59.55 -16.93 15.15
C VAL A 951 60.27 -15.75 14.49
N ASP A 952 59.87 -15.36 13.28
CA ASP A 952 60.27 -14.06 12.74
C ASP A 952 59.27 -13.00 13.21
N GLY A 953 59.57 -12.46 14.39
CA GLY A 953 58.78 -11.46 15.08
C GLY A 953 59.46 -10.09 15.07
N THR A 954 60.17 -9.71 14.00
CA THR A 954 60.51 -8.30 13.81
C THR A 954 59.19 -7.51 13.71
N PRO A 955 58.97 -6.46 14.54
CA PRO A 955 57.83 -5.58 14.33
C PRO A 955 57.93 -4.99 12.93
N GLY A 956 56.95 -5.30 12.07
CA GLY A 956 57.03 -4.96 10.65
C GLY A 956 57.39 -3.49 10.46
N THR A 957 58.44 -3.23 9.68
CA THR A 957 58.94 -1.87 9.43
C THR A 957 57.74 -0.98 9.07
N PRO A 958 57.53 0.16 9.74
CA PRO A 958 56.40 1.04 9.44
C PRO A 958 56.34 1.31 7.94
N GLY A 959 55.12 1.23 7.37
CA GLY A 959 54.92 1.48 5.94
C GLY A 959 55.61 2.79 5.54
N ALA A 960 56.34 2.79 4.41
CA ALA A 960 57.27 3.87 4.12
C ALA A 960 56.53 5.22 4.07
N ASN A 961 57.05 6.22 4.80
CA ASN A 961 56.53 7.58 4.75
C ASN A 961 56.72 8.15 3.33
N GLY A 962 55.64 8.64 2.73
CA GLY A 962 55.63 9.33 1.42
C GLY A 962 55.82 10.84 1.55
#